data_AF-A0A9D3WS64-F1
#
_entry.id   AF-A0A9D3WS64-F1
#
_cell.length_a   1.000
_cell.length_b   1.000
_cell.length_c   1.000
_cell.angle_alpha   90.00
_cell.angle_beta   90.00
_cell.angle_gamma   90.00
#
_symmetry.space_group_name_H-M   'P 1'
#
loop_
_entity.id
_entity.type
_entity.pdbx_description
1 polymer ?
#
loop_
_entity_poly.entity_id
_entity_poly.type
_entity_poly.pdbx_seq_one_letter_code
_entity_poly.pdbx_strand_id
1 'polypeptide(L)'
;MLLLLVTSCLEPAAGQLRYTVPEELEHGAFVANIAEDLGLDVSKLSTRRFRIVSRAGTKQHLEVNLENGILFVNEKIDREEVCEAGGACLLHLQLVIESPLALYRVEVEVLDINDNAPSFPWPEYVLEVTESALPGARFPLESAQDPDVGTNSLRTYQLSPNGFFSLEVQTRSDGSKFAELVLERALDREQQRSHRMLLTAVDGGLPERSGTAGILVTVLDANDNVPAFDQPSYGVSLPEDAPPGTLVIKLNATDLDEGTNGEIEFSFSGHAPPRVRQLFSVEPRSGQVRLAGPLDYERARLHELYVQAKDRGPSAVAVHCRVLVHLLDVNDNAPEVSLTSVSTPVLEDAPPGTVIAVISVLDRDSGDNGQVSCEIPHNVPFQLQAAFRNYYTLVTTAALDREAVPEYNVSITARDMGSPALLTRKTLTVQVSDINDNAPRFLQPSYSVYVLENNAPGASICSVSALDPDCRQNAYLSYSIAEGHIQGMPVATYVSINSDSGHMYALRSLDYEQIRNFQVQVQAQDAGFPPLSSNVTVNVFVLDQNDNAPVIVSPVPRNGSLATDVVPRSADPGYLVGKVSALDADSGQNSRLSYQILQATDPSLFSVALYTGELRTIRAFLDKDATRHRLVIQVRDNGQPPLSASVSLLLSVVESVPETLSEFNELSLNPELSSSTLTLYLIVSLGSVSFTFLVAIIILMAIKCHKDRHSLHGYGCSLSACCCVKAGASADVFKNSNIKPQLSSGNKVPTNCLDGAGSGPPGYCYKVCLTPESAKSDFMFLKPYSPSPQRNNEKAAENLPGPGRKPRAANNTVSAASQIKQPNTDWLPTKPQRSALKSSQSLEDVGGVRRGVQKEHDRLRTLVTPVSEFQKASGASNSIWTPRYGPLYPPHIPPLDYQHNVYIPGTPTMLANKEGPRCLDPEDNNSFSTFGKRKKMATYCDIGDSMIINNDLK
;
A
#
# COMPACT_ATOMS: atom_id res chain seq x y z
N MET A 1 -61.55 88.06 -87.84
CA MET A 1 -62.89 87.94 -88.46
C MET A 1 -63.86 87.54 -87.34
N LEU A 2 -65.10 88.05 -87.25
CA LEU A 2 -66.23 87.88 -88.19
C LEU A 2 -66.54 86.38 -88.44
N LEU A 3 -67.77 85.89 -88.42
CA LEU A 3 -69.11 86.40 -88.02
C LEU A 3 -69.97 85.10 -87.79
N LEU A 4 -70.97 84.95 -86.92
CA LEU A 4 -72.32 85.51 -86.81
C LEU A 4 -72.86 85.16 -85.39
N LEU A 5 -73.70 85.94 -84.69
CA LEU A 5 -75.02 86.52 -85.02
C LEU A 5 -76.18 85.50 -85.16
N VAL A 6 -76.90 85.29 -84.05
CA VAL A 6 -78.33 84.96 -84.01
C VAL A 6 -78.96 85.85 -82.93
N THR A 7 -80.16 86.38 -83.17
CA THR A 7 -80.86 87.31 -82.27
C THR A 7 -82.22 86.77 -81.84
N SER A 8 -82.50 86.77 -80.53
CA SER A 8 -83.83 86.58 -79.95
C SER A 8 -83.99 87.42 -78.67
N CYS A 9 -85.24 87.72 -78.31
CA CYS A 9 -85.62 88.77 -77.35
C CYS A 9 -85.01 88.65 -75.93
N LEU A 10 -84.84 89.79 -75.26
CA LEU A 10 -84.43 89.87 -73.86
C LEU A 10 -85.62 89.67 -72.91
N GLU A 11 -85.40 88.87 -71.87
CA GLU A 11 -86.00 89.05 -70.54
C GLU A 11 -84.85 89.21 -69.52
N PRO A 12 -84.95 90.09 -68.51
CA PRO A 12 -83.91 90.25 -67.50
C PRO A 12 -84.02 89.15 -66.43
N ALA A 13 -83.04 88.25 -66.38
CA ALA A 13 -82.93 87.27 -65.31
C ALA A 13 -82.55 87.94 -63.97
N ALA A 14 -83.21 87.56 -62.88
CA ALA A 14 -82.88 88.03 -61.53
C ALA A 14 -81.62 87.32 -61.01
N GLY A 15 -80.45 87.84 -61.39
CA GLY A 15 -79.15 87.35 -60.94
C GLY A 15 -78.95 87.57 -59.43
N GLN A 16 -78.34 86.58 -58.76
CA GLN A 16 -77.85 86.72 -57.40
C GLN A 16 -76.42 87.29 -57.45
N LEU A 17 -76.18 88.36 -56.69
CA LEU A 17 -74.86 89.00 -56.65
C LEU A 17 -73.90 88.22 -55.73
N ARG A 18 -72.64 88.14 -56.16
CA ARG A 18 -71.54 87.53 -55.41
C ARG A 18 -70.33 88.45 -55.45
N TYR A 19 -69.73 88.65 -54.28
CA TYR A 19 -68.48 89.38 -54.12
C TYR A 19 -67.50 88.53 -53.33
N THR A 20 -66.21 88.79 -53.49
CA THR A 20 -65.15 88.25 -52.65
C THR A 20 -64.52 89.39 -51.86
N VAL A 21 -64.17 89.13 -50.61
CA VAL A 21 -63.48 90.07 -49.73
C VAL A 21 -62.38 89.32 -48.99
N PRO A 22 -61.11 89.76 -48.98
CA PRO A 22 -60.16 89.23 -48.03
C PRO A 22 -60.61 89.56 -46.60
N GLU A 23 -60.30 88.67 -45.67
CA GLU A 23 -60.44 88.94 -44.25
C GLU A 23 -59.43 89.99 -43.75
N GLU A 24 -59.37 90.20 -42.43
CA GLU A 24 -58.42 91.08 -41.73
C GLU A 24 -58.47 92.57 -42.13
N LEU A 25 -59.34 92.95 -43.06
CA LEU A 25 -59.46 94.30 -43.60
C LEU A 25 -59.87 95.34 -42.55
N GLU A 26 -59.20 96.49 -42.65
CA GLU A 26 -59.46 97.70 -41.85
C GLU A 26 -60.86 98.29 -42.08
N HIS A 27 -61.37 98.98 -41.07
CA HIS A 27 -62.64 99.70 -41.14
C HIS A 27 -62.64 100.72 -42.29
N GLY A 28 -63.70 100.70 -43.10
CA GLY A 28 -63.86 101.54 -44.29
C GLY A 28 -63.33 100.92 -45.59
N ALA A 29 -62.76 99.71 -45.57
CA ALA A 29 -62.26 99.06 -46.77
C ALA A 29 -63.38 98.76 -47.79
N PHE A 30 -63.09 99.00 -49.07
CA PHE A 30 -64.03 98.79 -50.19
C PHE A 30 -64.28 97.30 -50.44
N VAL A 31 -65.54 96.91 -50.60
CA VAL A 31 -65.93 95.55 -51.04
C VAL A 31 -66.56 95.56 -52.43
N ALA A 32 -67.58 96.39 -52.68
CA ALA A 32 -68.28 96.41 -53.96
C ALA A 32 -69.09 97.70 -54.21
N ASN A 33 -69.31 98.06 -55.48
CA ASN A 33 -70.26 99.14 -55.84
C ASN A 33 -71.67 98.58 -56.11
N ILE A 34 -72.35 98.19 -55.03
CA ILE A 34 -73.66 97.53 -55.07
C ILE A 34 -74.72 98.35 -55.81
N ALA A 35 -74.65 99.68 -55.78
CA ALA A 35 -75.59 100.51 -56.51
C ALA A 35 -75.41 100.40 -58.03
N GLU A 36 -74.17 100.39 -58.52
CA GLU A 36 -73.86 100.24 -59.95
C GLU A 36 -74.23 98.83 -60.44
N ASP A 37 -73.84 97.78 -59.70
CA ASP A 37 -74.12 96.39 -60.05
C ASP A 37 -75.63 96.04 -60.06
N LEU A 38 -76.43 96.71 -59.22
CA LEU A 38 -77.89 96.57 -59.20
C LEU A 38 -78.62 97.53 -60.17
N GLY A 39 -77.90 98.38 -60.90
CA GLY A 39 -78.49 99.41 -61.77
C GLY A 39 -79.31 100.47 -61.03
N LEU A 40 -78.95 100.73 -59.76
CA LEU A 40 -79.62 101.68 -58.87
C LEU A 40 -78.98 103.08 -58.96
N ASP A 41 -79.81 104.07 -59.25
CA ASP A 41 -79.42 105.48 -59.23
C ASP A 41 -79.03 105.93 -57.81
N VAL A 42 -77.74 106.21 -57.62
CA VAL A 42 -77.12 106.60 -56.34
C VAL A 42 -77.87 107.78 -55.68
N SER A 43 -78.34 108.75 -56.47
CA SER A 43 -79.08 109.92 -55.97
C SER A 43 -80.42 109.58 -55.30
N LYS A 44 -80.89 108.33 -55.45
CA LYS A 44 -82.17 107.84 -54.93
C LYS A 44 -82.04 106.78 -53.83
N LEU A 45 -80.82 106.35 -53.46
CA LEU A 45 -80.62 105.30 -52.44
C LEU A 45 -81.09 105.75 -51.05
N SER A 46 -80.69 106.94 -50.65
CA SER A 46 -81.08 107.55 -49.37
C SER A 46 -82.58 107.81 -49.28
N THR A 47 -83.18 108.39 -50.32
CA THR A 47 -84.63 108.67 -50.39
C THR A 47 -85.48 107.40 -50.46
N ARG A 48 -84.93 106.29 -50.96
CA ARG A 48 -85.55 104.96 -50.97
C ARG A 48 -85.12 104.03 -49.82
N ARG A 49 -84.43 104.57 -48.81
CA ARG A 49 -84.06 103.87 -47.56
C ARG A 49 -83.35 102.53 -47.79
N PHE A 50 -82.42 102.49 -48.74
CA PHE A 50 -81.61 101.30 -49.00
C PHE A 50 -80.81 100.91 -47.74
N ARG A 51 -80.81 99.61 -47.39
CA ARG A 51 -80.12 99.10 -46.19
C ARG A 51 -79.96 97.58 -46.21
N ILE A 52 -78.95 97.10 -45.48
CA ILE A 52 -78.82 95.69 -45.10
C ILE A 52 -79.89 95.35 -44.02
N VAL A 53 -80.43 94.14 -44.09
CA VAL A 53 -81.34 93.57 -43.09
C VAL A 53 -80.67 92.37 -42.44
N SER A 54 -79.99 92.61 -41.32
CA SER A 54 -79.40 91.56 -40.47
C SER A 54 -80.42 91.03 -39.46
N ARG A 55 -80.17 89.82 -38.94
CA ARG A 55 -81.01 89.22 -37.89
C ARG A 55 -80.65 89.85 -36.54
N ALA A 56 -81.65 90.11 -35.69
CA ALA A 56 -81.40 90.71 -34.38
C ALA A 56 -80.45 89.81 -33.56
N GLY A 57 -79.26 90.32 -33.23
CA GLY A 57 -78.22 89.61 -32.46
C GLY A 57 -76.95 89.21 -33.23
N THR A 58 -76.89 89.36 -34.56
CA THR A 58 -75.65 89.12 -35.33
C THR A 58 -74.82 90.40 -35.48
N LYS A 59 -73.49 90.32 -35.28
CA LYS A 59 -72.53 91.40 -35.65
C LYS A 59 -72.75 91.87 -37.09
N GLN A 60 -72.49 93.14 -37.39
CA GLN A 60 -72.65 93.73 -38.72
C GLN A 60 -71.29 94.14 -39.30
N HIS A 61 -70.53 93.14 -39.76
CA HIS A 61 -69.20 93.33 -40.35
C HIS A 61 -69.18 94.17 -41.64
N LEU A 62 -70.32 94.29 -42.33
CA LEU A 62 -70.43 94.96 -43.63
C LEU A 62 -71.59 95.97 -43.62
N GLU A 63 -71.37 97.18 -44.14
CA GLU A 63 -72.35 98.25 -44.25
C GLU A 63 -72.34 98.88 -45.67
N VAL A 64 -73.46 99.48 -46.10
CA VAL A 64 -73.55 100.20 -47.38
C VAL A 64 -73.60 101.71 -47.16
N ASN A 65 -72.65 102.44 -47.74
CA ASN A 65 -72.66 103.88 -47.77
C ASN A 65 -73.72 104.41 -48.76
N LEU A 66 -74.66 105.20 -48.26
CA LEU A 66 -75.83 105.67 -49.01
C LEU A 66 -75.58 106.89 -49.90
N GLU A 67 -74.40 107.52 -49.80
CA GLU A 67 -74.01 108.68 -50.62
C GLU A 67 -73.35 108.27 -51.94
N ASN A 68 -72.69 107.11 -51.97
CA ASN A 68 -71.95 106.60 -53.13
C ASN A 68 -72.39 105.20 -53.60
N GLY A 69 -73.16 104.45 -52.79
CA GLY A 69 -73.68 103.13 -53.15
C GLY A 69 -72.73 101.95 -52.86
N ILE A 70 -71.63 102.19 -52.16
CA ILE A 70 -70.55 101.22 -51.93
C ILE A 70 -70.80 100.40 -50.66
N LEU A 71 -70.62 99.08 -50.76
CA LEU A 71 -70.46 98.18 -49.61
C LEU A 71 -69.03 98.28 -49.09
N PHE A 72 -68.88 98.48 -47.77
CA PHE A 72 -67.59 98.61 -47.09
C PHE A 72 -67.56 97.78 -45.78
N VAL A 73 -66.34 97.52 -45.29
CA VAL A 73 -66.11 96.80 -44.02
C VAL A 73 -66.35 97.74 -42.84
N ASN A 74 -67.30 97.39 -41.97
CA ASN A 74 -67.68 98.16 -40.78
C ASN A 74 -67.02 97.61 -39.50
N GLU A 75 -67.01 96.29 -39.32
CA GLU A 75 -66.21 95.62 -38.28
C GLU A 75 -65.26 94.65 -38.97
N LYS A 76 -64.02 94.55 -38.48
CA LYS A 76 -63.01 93.63 -38.98
C LYS A 76 -63.61 92.22 -39.13
N ILE A 77 -63.28 91.55 -40.23
CA ILE A 77 -63.69 90.17 -40.47
C ILE A 77 -62.51 89.30 -40.07
N ASP A 78 -62.72 88.48 -39.05
CA ASP A 78 -61.87 87.40 -38.56
C ASP A 78 -62.60 86.12 -39.01
N ARG A 79 -62.00 85.34 -39.91
CA ARG A 79 -62.68 84.19 -40.54
C ARG A 79 -62.75 83.00 -39.58
N GLU A 80 -61.84 82.90 -38.63
CA GLU A 80 -61.74 81.86 -37.60
C GLU A 80 -62.90 81.97 -36.60
N GLU A 81 -63.18 83.18 -36.09
CA GLU A 81 -64.31 83.47 -35.19
C GLU A 81 -65.66 83.27 -35.89
N VAL A 82 -65.73 83.51 -37.20
CA VAL A 82 -67.00 83.56 -37.96
C VAL A 82 -67.37 82.23 -38.64
N CYS A 83 -66.39 81.45 -39.10
CA CYS A 83 -66.60 80.27 -39.96
C CYS A 83 -65.87 78.99 -39.49
N GLU A 84 -65.03 79.06 -38.45
CA GLU A 84 -64.17 77.95 -38.01
C GLU A 84 -63.36 77.34 -39.19
N ALA A 85 -62.92 76.07 -39.10
CA ALA A 85 -62.21 75.35 -40.16
C ALA A 85 -63.14 74.88 -41.32
N GLY A 86 -64.22 75.63 -41.61
CA GLY A 86 -65.43 75.15 -42.27
C GLY A 86 -65.62 75.51 -43.75
N GLY A 87 -64.76 75.04 -44.65
CA GLY A 87 -65.03 75.11 -46.10
C GLY A 87 -65.00 76.54 -46.69
N ALA A 88 -66.04 76.93 -47.43
CA ALA A 88 -66.14 78.27 -48.04
C ALA A 88 -66.95 79.21 -47.13
N CYS A 89 -66.31 80.26 -46.59
CA CYS A 89 -66.92 81.18 -45.65
C CYS A 89 -67.82 82.21 -46.39
N LEU A 90 -69.15 82.03 -46.30
CA LEU A 90 -70.14 82.80 -47.06
C LEU A 90 -71.02 83.69 -46.16
N LEU A 91 -70.78 84.99 -46.18
CA LEU A 91 -71.63 85.99 -45.54
C LEU A 91 -72.86 86.28 -46.40
N HIS A 92 -74.02 85.74 -46.01
CA HIS A 92 -75.29 85.94 -46.72
C HIS A 92 -75.97 87.26 -46.31
N LEU A 93 -75.82 88.30 -47.12
CA LEU A 93 -76.45 89.61 -46.95
C LEU A 93 -77.83 89.69 -47.64
N GLN A 94 -78.76 90.39 -47.00
CA GLN A 94 -80.08 90.71 -47.55
C GLN A 94 -80.24 92.22 -47.59
N LEU A 95 -80.43 92.78 -48.78
CA LEU A 95 -80.54 94.21 -49.03
C LEU A 95 -81.97 94.58 -49.40
N VAL A 96 -82.56 95.56 -48.72
CA VAL A 96 -83.91 96.05 -49.00
C VAL A 96 -83.83 97.49 -49.48
N ILE A 97 -84.52 97.77 -50.58
CA ILE A 97 -84.85 99.13 -51.04
C ILE A 97 -86.37 99.28 -51.02
N GLU A 98 -86.86 100.46 -50.61
CA GLU A 98 -88.29 100.75 -50.47
C GLU A 98 -88.81 101.54 -51.70
N SER A 99 -90.12 101.53 -51.95
CA SER A 99 -90.84 102.30 -52.99
C SER A 99 -90.24 102.31 -54.43
N PRO A 100 -90.51 101.28 -55.28
CA PRO A 100 -91.14 100.01 -54.94
C PRO A 100 -90.24 99.17 -54.03
N LEU A 101 -90.85 98.29 -53.24
CA LEU A 101 -90.12 97.37 -52.37
C LEU A 101 -89.42 96.30 -53.22
N ALA A 102 -88.10 96.21 -53.12
CA ALA A 102 -87.31 95.12 -53.71
C ALA A 102 -86.31 94.57 -52.68
N LEU A 103 -86.10 93.26 -52.74
CA LEU A 103 -85.16 92.51 -51.89
C LEU A 103 -84.10 91.90 -52.80
N TYR A 104 -82.84 92.24 -52.57
CA TYR A 104 -81.68 91.66 -53.24
C TYR A 104 -80.92 90.75 -52.26
N ARG A 105 -80.39 89.64 -52.78
CA ARG A 105 -79.51 88.73 -52.05
C ARG A 105 -78.10 88.91 -52.57
N VAL A 106 -77.16 89.16 -51.66
CA VAL A 106 -75.74 89.26 -51.93
C VAL A 106 -75.03 88.21 -51.08
N GLU A 107 -74.14 87.45 -51.68
CA GLU A 107 -73.23 86.56 -50.94
C GLU A 107 -71.84 87.17 -51.01
N VAL A 108 -71.21 87.38 -49.86
CA VAL A 108 -69.83 87.84 -49.77
C VAL A 108 -68.99 86.68 -49.28
N GLU A 109 -68.14 86.16 -50.15
CA GLU A 109 -67.18 85.10 -49.85
C GLU A 109 -65.94 85.71 -49.19
N VAL A 110 -65.67 85.30 -47.96
CA VAL A 110 -64.50 85.73 -47.21
C VAL A 110 -63.31 84.87 -47.64
N LEU A 111 -62.28 85.53 -48.19
CA LEU A 111 -61.05 84.90 -48.63
C LEU A 111 -60.04 84.88 -47.47
N ASP A 112 -59.52 83.67 -47.26
CA ASP A 112 -58.57 83.31 -46.20
C ASP A 112 -57.18 83.97 -46.38
N ILE A 113 -56.60 84.45 -45.27
CA ILE A 113 -55.23 85.02 -45.20
C ILE A 113 -54.37 84.20 -44.23
N ASN A 114 -53.06 84.08 -44.52
CA ASN A 114 -52.09 83.35 -43.69
C ASN A 114 -51.67 84.13 -42.42
N ASP A 115 -52.66 84.47 -41.60
CA ASP A 115 -52.57 85.34 -40.42
C ASP A 115 -52.31 84.55 -39.10
N ASN A 116 -52.59 83.25 -39.09
CA ASN A 116 -52.12 82.34 -38.05
C ASN A 116 -50.80 81.65 -38.47
N ALA A 117 -50.39 80.61 -37.73
CA ALA A 117 -49.22 79.81 -38.05
C ALA A 117 -49.31 78.42 -37.38
N PRO A 118 -48.72 77.36 -37.99
CA PRO A 118 -48.76 76.02 -37.45
C PRO A 118 -48.26 75.95 -35.99
N SER A 119 -49.10 75.46 -35.08
CA SER A 119 -48.80 75.37 -33.65
C SER A 119 -48.81 73.91 -33.18
N PHE A 120 -47.86 73.51 -32.33
CA PHE A 120 -47.86 72.19 -31.71
C PHE A 120 -48.54 72.24 -30.33
N PRO A 121 -49.33 71.21 -29.94
CA PRO A 121 -49.92 71.14 -28.60
C PRO A 121 -48.87 71.01 -27.48
N TRP A 122 -47.67 70.50 -27.79
CA TRP A 122 -46.56 70.35 -26.84
C TRP A 122 -45.25 70.92 -27.38
N PRO A 123 -44.42 71.56 -26.53
CA PRO A 123 -43.13 72.13 -26.95
C PRO A 123 -42.01 71.08 -27.07
N GLU A 124 -42.15 69.92 -26.43
CA GLU A 124 -41.24 68.78 -26.56
C GLU A 124 -42.02 67.46 -26.42
N TYR A 125 -41.84 66.57 -27.39
CA TYR A 125 -42.36 65.20 -27.37
C TYR A 125 -41.30 64.26 -26.82
N VAL A 126 -41.60 63.56 -25.72
CA VAL A 126 -40.73 62.52 -25.18
C VAL A 126 -41.23 61.16 -25.69
N LEU A 127 -40.34 60.39 -26.32
CA LEU A 127 -40.64 59.07 -26.88
C LEU A 127 -39.73 58.01 -26.26
N GLU A 128 -40.31 57.01 -25.64
CA GLU A 128 -39.60 55.83 -25.16
C GLU A 128 -39.58 54.76 -26.27
N VAL A 129 -38.38 54.44 -26.77
CA VAL A 129 -38.20 53.49 -27.89
C VAL A 129 -37.16 52.46 -27.50
N THR A 130 -37.51 51.18 -27.49
CA THR A 130 -36.52 50.12 -27.24
C THR A 130 -35.56 49.97 -28.41
N GLU A 131 -34.29 49.68 -28.14
CA GLU A 131 -33.30 49.44 -29.19
C GLU A 131 -33.58 48.21 -30.05
N SER A 132 -34.31 47.22 -29.51
CA SER A 132 -34.82 46.09 -30.27
C SER A 132 -35.90 46.47 -31.31
N ALA A 133 -36.22 47.75 -31.46
CA ALA A 133 -37.12 48.25 -32.51
C ALA A 133 -36.47 48.07 -33.89
N LEU A 134 -37.16 47.32 -34.76
CA LEU A 134 -36.69 47.06 -36.12
C LEU A 134 -36.78 48.33 -37.00
N PRO A 135 -35.82 48.58 -37.90
CA PRO A 135 -35.96 49.58 -38.96
C PRO A 135 -37.26 49.41 -39.75
N GLY A 136 -37.92 50.53 -40.03
CA GLY A 136 -39.31 50.59 -40.53
C GLY A 136 -40.37 50.74 -39.44
N ALA A 137 -40.01 50.65 -38.15
CA ALA A 137 -40.91 50.99 -37.05
C ALA A 137 -41.36 52.46 -37.15
N ARG A 138 -42.65 52.71 -36.88
CA ARG A 138 -43.30 54.02 -36.97
C ARG A 138 -43.84 54.46 -35.63
N PHE A 139 -43.56 55.71 -35.26
CA PHE A 139 -44.06 56.35 -34.03
C PHE A 139 -44.93 57.55 -34.44
N PRO A 140 -46.24 57.52 -34.21
CA PRO A 140 -47.12 58.63 -34.59
C PRO A 140 -46.84 59.85 -33.70
N LEU A 141 -46.72 61.02 -34.34
CA LEU A 141 -46.59 62.30 -33.65
C LEU A 141 -47.95 63.02 -33.68
N GLU A 142 -48.25 63.80 -32.63
CA GLU A 142 -49.44 64.66 -32.66
C GLU A 142 -49.25 65.76 -33.71
N SER A 143 -50.30 65.96 -34.52
CA SER A 143 -50.28 66.92 -35.62
C SER A 143 -50.24 68.36 -35.09
N ALA A 144 -49.48 69.22 -35.77
CA ALA A 144 -49.63 70.65 -35.60
C ALA A 144 -51.07 71.08 -35.99
N GLN A 145 -51.59 72.07 -35.29
CA GLN A 145 -52.88 72.69 -35.54
C GLN A 145 -52.67 74.06 -36.15
N ASP A 146 -53.43 74.34 -37.20
CA ASP A 146 -53.33 75.53 -38.03
C ASP A 146 -54.77 75.97 -38.32
N PRO A 147 -55.21 77.18 -37.90
CA PRO A 147 -56.59 77.64 -38.11
C PRO A 147 -56.91 77.92 -39.59
N ASP A 148 -55.92 78.41 -40.34
CA ASP A 148 -56.03 78.87 -41.72
C ASP A 148 -56.40 77.70 -42.67
N VAL A 149 -57.14 77.97 -43.75
CA VAL A 149 -57.67 76.93 -44.66
C VAL A 149 -57.01 76.91 -46.04
N GLY A 150 -57.30 75.87 -46.83
CA GLY A 150 -56.86 75.78 -48.22
C GLY A 150 -55.35 75.75 -48.38
N THR A 151 -54.78 76.72 -49.10
CA THR A 151 -53.32 76.81 -49.32
C THR A 151 -52.55 77.33 -48.12
N ASN A 152 -53.20 78.12 -47.25
CA ASN A 152 -52.56 78.69 -46.08
C ASN A 152 -52.49 77.65 -44.95
N SER A 153 -53.41 76.68 -44.91
CA SER A 153 -53.29 75.53 -44.00
C SER A 153 -51.98 74.73 -44.13
N LEU A 154 -51.52 74.19 -43.00
CA LEU A 154 -50.44 73.22 -42.82
C LEU A 154 -50.06 72.42 -44.08
N ARG A 155 -48.93 72.79 -44.67
CA ARG A 155 -48.45 72.22 -45.93
C ARG A 155 -47.59 70.99 -45.73
N THR A 156 -46.63 71.02 -44.80
CA THR A 156 -45.71 69.92 -44.54
C THR A 156 -45.07 69.99 -43.15
N TYR A 157 -44.51 68.86 -42.72
CA TYR A 157 -43.55 68.81 -41.62
C TYR A 157 -42.12 68.65 -42.16
N GLN A 158 -41.14 68.99 -41.34
CA GLN A 158 -39.71 68.78 -41.57
C GLN A 158 -39.04 68.33 -40.25
N LEU A 159 -38.01 67.49 -40.33
CA LEU A 159 -37.26 66.97 -39.18
C LEU A 159 -35.78 67.33 -39.29
N SER A 160 -35.15 67.70 -38.18
CA SER A 160 -33.71 67.96 -38.11
C SER A 160 -32.88 66.72 -38.53
N PRO A 161 -31.83 66.86 -39.34
CA PRO A 161 -30.99 65.74 -39.76
C PRO A 161 -30.27 65.11 -38.58
N ASN A 162 -30.53 63.82 -38.36
CA ASN A 162 -30.10 63.07 -37.17
C ASN A 162 -29.46 61.70 -37.50
N GLY A 163 -29.77 61.12 -38.66
CA GLY A 163 -29.15 59.89 -39.17
C GLY A 163 -29.69 58.55 -38.67
N PHE A 164 -30.71 58.55 -37.80
CA PHE A 164 -31.39 57.35 -37.27
C PHE A 164 -32.90 57.32 -37.58
N PHE A 165 -33.54 58.49 -37.62
CA PHE A 165 -34.96 58.67 -37.86
C PHE A 165 -35.23 59.56 -39.09
N SER A 166 -36.19 59.15 -39.92
CA SER A 166 -36.81 59.97 -40.95
C SER A 166 -38.23 60.39 -40.53
N LEU A 167 -38.91 61.15 -41.39
CA LEU A 167 -40.26 61.66 -41.13
C LEU A 167 -41.14 61.37 -42.35
N GLU A 168 -42.20 60.58 -42.16
CA GLU A 168 -43.17 60.26 -43.19
C GLU A 168 -44.47 61.05 -42.94
N VAL A 169 -44.82 61.95 -43.86
CA VAL A 169 -46.02 62.80 -43.72
C VAL A 169 -47.20 62.13 -44.41
N GLN A 170 -48.18 61.71 -43.61
CA GLN A 170 -49.42 61.13 -44.09
C GLN A 170 -50.52 62.19 -44.21
N THR A 171 -51.38 62.04 -45.21
CA THR A 171 -52.60 62.87 -45.38
C THR A 171 -53.83 62.02 -45.10
N ARG A 172 -54.71 62.47 -44.20
CA ARG A 172 -55.97 61.79 -43.85
C ARG A 172 -57.03 62.04 -44.93
N SER A 173 -58.15 61.31 -44.83
CA SER A 173 -59.31 61.44 -45.72
C SER A 173 -60.02 62.80 -45.66
N ASP A 174 -59.75 63.60 -44.64
CA ASP A 174 -60.24 64.98 -44.46
C ASP A 174 -59.27 66.04 -45.02
N GLY A 175 -58.10 65.63 -45.54
CA GLY A 175 -57.04 66.53 -46.03
C GLY A 175 -56.02 66.96 -44.97
N SER A 176 -56.28 66.71 -43.68
CA SER A 176 -55.34 67.04 -42.60
C SER A 176 -54.09 66.17 -42.66
N LYS A 177 -52.96 66.73 -42.22
CA LYS A 177 -51.64 66.08 -42.30
C LYS A 177 -51.08 65.79 -40.92
N PHE A 178 -50.59 64.57 -40.75
CA PHE A 178 -49.87 64.14 -39.55
C PHE A 178 -48.52 63.54 -39.94
N ALA A 179 -47.59 63.53 -38.99
CA ALA A 179 -46.25 62.98 -39.19
C ALA A 179 -46.08 61.68 -38.41
N GLU A 180 -45.46 60.70 -39.05
CA GLU A 180 -44.94 59.49 -38.41
C GLU A 180 -43.42 59.60 -38.39
N LEU A 181 -42.81 59.47 -37.20
CA LEU A 181 -41.36 59.34 -37.07
C LEU A 181 -41.01 57.89 -37.43
N VAL A 182 -40.16 57.68 -38.44
CA VAL A 182 -39.82 56.35 -38.93
C VAL A 182 -38.37 56.03 -38.59
N LEU A 183 -38.13 54.86 -38.02
CA LEU A 183 -36.78 54.39 -37.67
C LEU A 183 -36.07 53.85 -38.91
N GLU A 184 -35.01 54.52 -39.39
CA GLU A 184 -34.24 54.12 -40.58
C GLU A 184 -33.11 53.15 -40.24
N ARG A 185 -32.60 53.19 -39.00
CA ARG A 185 -31.48 52.37 -38.53
C ARG A 185 -31.77 51.87 -37.11
N ALA A 186 -31.30 50.67 -36.78
CA ALA A 186 -31.37 50.17 -35.42
C ALA A 186 -30.68 51.14 -34.45
N LEU A 187 -31.24 51.26 -33.26
CA LEU A 187 -30.63 51.98 -32.15
C LEU A 187 -29.66 51.04 -31.42
N ASP A 188 -28.80 51.64 -30.60
CA ASP A 188 -27.75 50.99 -29.80
C ASP A 188 -27.57 51.90 -28.59
N ARG A 189 -28.06 51.47 -27.42
CA ARG A 189 -28.17 52.27 -26.21
C ARG A 189 -26.82 52.41 -25.50
N GLU A 190 -25.98 51.39 -25.58
CA GLU A 190 -24.58 51.35 -25.14
C GLU A 190 -23.76 52.42 -25.86
N GLN A 191 -24.02 52.62 -27.16
CA GLN A 191 -23.48 53.70 -27.97
C GLN A 191 -24.15 55.04 -27.69
N GLN A 192 -25.49 55.12 -27.70
CA GLN A 192 -26.23 56.37 -27.53
C GLN A 192 -27.61 56.19 -26.89
N ARG A 193 -27.67 56.44 -25.57
CA ARG A 193 -28.87 56.35 -24.72
C ARG A 193 -30.04 57.29 -25.07
N SER A 194 -29.82 58.33 -25.88
CA SER A 194 -30.88 59.29 -26.24
C SER A 194 -30.56 60.10 -27.50
N HIS A 195 -31.60 60.44 -28.28
CA HIS A 195 -31.51 61.29 -29.47
C HIS A 195 -32.43 62.51 -29.30
N ARG A 196 -31.91 63.73 -29.53
CA ARG A 196 -32.71 64.96 -29.53
C ARG A 196 -32.78 65.55 -30.93
N MET A 197 -33.99 65.89 -31.36
CA MET A 197 -34.32 66.36 -32.70
C MET A 197 -35.26 67.57 -32.62
N LEU A 198 -35.39 68.31 -33.72
CA LEU A 198 -36.35 69.39 -33.88
C LEU A 198 -37.33 69.03 -35.00
N LEU A 199 -38.62 69.03 -34.66
CA LEU A 199 -39.74 68.93 -35.60
C LEU A 199 -40.20 70.34 -35.95
N THR A 200 -40.40 70.62 -37.23
CA THR A 200 -40.92 71.90 -37.74
C THR A 200 -42.16 71.65 -38.57
N ALA A 201 -43.26 72.34 -38.27
CA ALA A 201 -44.44 72.39 -39.12
C ALA A 201 -44.39 73.68 -39.95
N VAL A 202 -44.72 73.60 -41.24
CA VAL A 202 -44.66 74.74 -42.18
C VAL A 202 -45.98 74.81 -42.96
N ASP A 203 -46.51 76.01 -43.07
CA ASP A 203 -47.71 76.33 -43.84
C ASP A 203 -47.45 76.40 -45.36
N GLY A 204 -48.47 76.77 -46.14
CA GLY A 204 -48.36 77.01 -47.57
C GLY A 204 -48.63 78.45 -48.02
N GLY A 205 -48.75 79.38 -47.07
CA GLY A 205 -49.07 80.76 -47.34
C GLY A 205 -47.90 81.60 -47.86
N LEU A 206 -48.17 82.89 -48.05
CA LEU A 206 -47.21 83.88 -48.49
C LEU A 206 -47.39 85.17 -47.66
N PRO A 207 -46.52 85.47 -46.69
CA PRO A 207 -45.27 84.76 -46.35
C PRO A 207 -45.50 83.38 -45.72
N GLU A 208 -44.58 82.44 -45.96
CA GLU A 208 -44.56 81.14 -45.27
C GLU A 208 -44.22 81.33 -43.78
N ARG A 209 -44.94 80.66 -42.88
CA ARG A 209 -44.74 80.66 -41.42
C ARG A 209 -44.63 79.23 -40.91
N SER A 210 -44.17 79.10 -39.66
CA SER A 210 -43.83 77.80 -39.08
C SER A 210 -43.84 77.80 -37.56
N GLY A 211 -44.07 76.61 -37.00
CA GLY A 211 -43.90 76.31 -35.58
C GLY A 211 -42.95 75.14 -35.37
N THR A 212 -42.37 75.05 -34.18
CA THR A 212 -41.35 74.04 -33.85
C THR A 212 -41.62 73.36 -32.52
N ALA A 213 -41.37 72.05 -32.45
CA ALA A 213 -41.35 71.27 -31.22
C ALA A 213 -40.09 70.41 -31.14
N GLY A 214 -39.55 70.22 -29.94
CA GLY A 214 -38.50 69.23 -29.70
C GLY A 214 -39.04 67.80 -29.81
N ILE A 215 -38.19 66.85 -30.20
CA ILE A 215 -38.41 65.42 -29.96
C ILE A 215 -37.20 64.90 -29.18
N LEU A 216 -37.45 64.31 -28.02
CA LEU A 216 -36.47 63.59 -27.22
C LEU A 216 -36.82 62.10 -27.24
N VAL A 217 -36.05 61.31 -27.99
CA VAL A 217 -36.13 59.85 -27.92
C VAL A 217 -35.18 59.38 -26.82
N THR A 218 -35.73 58.71 -25.81
CA THR A 218 -34.96 57.96 -24.80
C THR A 218 -34.96 56.48 -25.19
N VAL A 219 -33.76 55.92 -25.33
CA VAL A 219 -33.60 54.53 -25.77
C VAL A 219 -33.81 53.60 -24.57
N LEU A 220 -34.79 52.70 -24.68
CA LEU A 220 -35.09 51.70 -23.64
C LEU A 220 -34.25 50.43 -23.84
N ASP A 221 -33.61 50.04 -22.74
CA ASP A 221 -32.75 48.88 -22.57
C ASP A 221 -33.42 47.57 -22.98
N ALA A 222 -32.75 46.82 -23.85
CA ALA A 222 -33.08 45.43 -24.18
C ALA A 222 -31.93 44.50 -23.76
N ASN A 223 -32.27 43.28 -23.33
CA ASN A 223 -31.30 42.28 -22.89
C ASN A 223 -30.66 41.58 -24.11
N ASP A 224 -29.77 42.28 -24.80
CA ASP A 224 -29.18 41.89 -26.09
C ASP A 224 -27.65 41.66 -26.04
N ASN A 225 -26.97 42.19 -25.02
CA ASN A 225 -25.65 41.72 -24.62
C ASN A 225 -25.75 40.44 -23.78
N VAL A 226 -24.60 39.85 -23.44
CA VAL A 226 -24.50 38.64 -22.62
C VAL A 226 -23.24 38.66 -21.74
N PRO A 227 -23.24 38.01 -20.55
CA PRO A 227 -22.14 38.17 -19.59
C PRO A 227 -20.78 37.66 -20.10
N ALA A 228 -19.84 38.57 -20.34
CA ALA A 228 -18.51 38.24 -20.84
C ALA A 228 -17.51 38.01 -19.68
N PHE A 229 -16.90 36.81 -19.60
CA PHE A 229 -15.79 36.52 -18.69
C PHE A 229 -14.46 37.09 -19.20
N ASP A 230 -13.60 37.59 -18.30
CA ASP A 230 -12.25 38.08 -18.64
C ASP A 230 -11.40 37.06 -19.44
N GLN A 231 -11.56 35.77 -19.14
CA GLN A 231 -10.86 34.66 -19.79
C GLN A 231 -11.79 33.43 -19.96
N PRO A 232 -11.65 32.65 -21.05
CA PRO A 232 -12.45 31.43 -21.27
C PRO A 232 -12.05 30.27 -20.34
N SER A 233 -10.81 30.27 -19.83
CA SER A 233 -10.38 29.31 -18.83
C SER A 233 -9.29 29.84 -17.90
N TYR A 234 -9.37 29.46 -16.63
CA TYR A 234 -8.45 29.87 -15.57
C TYR A 234 -7.70 28.65 -15.03
N GLY A 235 -6.42 28.80 -14.66
CA GLY A 235 -5.63 27.78 -13.98
C GLY A 235 -5.30 28.19 -12.55
N VAL A 236 -5.52 27.28 -11.59
CA VAL A 236 -5.26 27.48 -10.16
C VAL A 236 -4.52 26.26 -9.61
N SER A 237 -3.58 26.46 -8.70
CA SER A 237 -2.95 25.40 -7.90
C SER A 237 -3.38 25.51 -6.45
N LEU A 238 -3.73 24.38 -5.83
CA LEU A 238 -4.26 24.31 -4.46
C LEU A 238 -3.73 23.02 -3.80
N PRO A 239 -3.18 23.03 -2.58
CA PRO A 239 -2.82 21.80 -1.89
C PRO A 239 -4.09 21.05 -1.46
N GLU A 240 -4.00 19.73 -1.34
CA GLU A 240 -5.17 18.90 -1.01
C GLU A 240 -5.62 19.00 0.45
N ASP A 241 -4.69 19.31 1.36
CA ASP A 241 -4.97 19.56 2.77
C ASP A 241 -5.73 20.88 3.03
N ALA A 242 -6.01 21.66 1.97
CA ALA A 242 -6.71 22.93 2.06
C ALA A 242 -8.06 22.79 2.78
N PRO A 243 -8.33 23.57 3.84
CA PRO A 243 -9.54 23.42 4.61
C PRO A 243 -10.79 23.91 3.84
N PRO A 244 -11.97 23.29 4.05
CA PRO A 244 -13.23 23.81 3.52
C PRO A 244 -13.45 25.28 3.89
N GLY A 245 -13.97 26.07 2.94
CA GLY A 245 -14.09 27.52 3.01
C GLY A 245 -12.96 28.29 2.32
N THR A 246 -11.85 27.64 1.98
CA THR A 246 -10.71 28.22 1.24
C THR A 246 -11.16 28.81 -0.11
N LEU A 247 -10.71 30.03 -0.43
CA LEU A 247 -10.97 30.69 -1.70
C LEU A 247 -10.07 30.11 -2.79
N VAL A 248 -10.68 29.57 -3.85
CA VAL A 248 -9.96 28.99 -4.99
C VAL A 248 -9.66 30.07 -6.03
N ILE A 249 -10.68 30.83 -6.43
CA ILE A 249 -10.57 31.97 -7.35
C ILE A 249 -11.78 32.89 -7.16
N LYS A 250 -11.62 34.19 -7.39
CA LYS A 250 -12.75 35.08 -7.67
C LYS A 250 -12.88 35.22 -9.19
N LEU A 251 -13.97 34.71 -9.75
CA LEU A 251 -14.32 34.93 -11.15
C LEU A 251 -14.84 36.36 -11.33
N ASN A 252 -14.64 36.88 -12.54
CA ASN A 252 -15.14 38.17 -12.98
C ASN A 252 -15.82 37.98 -14.34
N ALA A 253 -16.96 38.63 -14.50
CA ALA A 253 -17.65 38.77 -15.78
C ALA A 253 -18.31 40.14 -15.81
N THR A 254 -18.43 40.71 -17.01
CA THR A 254 -19.03 42.03 -17.26
C THR A 254 -20.15 41.91 -18.26
N ASP A 255 -21.23 42.62 -17.99
CA ASP A 255 -22.31 42.88 -18.94
C ASP A 255 -22.40 44.39 -19.19
N LEU A 256 -23.07 44.80 -20.27
CA LEU A 256 -23.19 46.19 -20.70
C LEU A 256 -24.60 46.77 -20.48
N ASP A 257 -25.61 45.90 -20.44
CA ASP A 257 -27.02 46.25 -20.29
C ASP A 257 -27.32 46.82 -18.88
N GLU A 258 -28.45 47.53 -18.72
CA GLU A 258 -28.78 48.25 -17.48
C GLU A 258 -29.67 47.47 -16.50
N GLY A 259 -29.55 47.80 -15.22
CA GLY A 259 -30.41 47.28 -14.16
C GLY A 259 -30.37 45.76 -14.04
N THR A 260 -31.51 45.11 -14.24
CA THR A 260 -31.61 43.64 -14.16
C THR A 260 -30.96 42.90 -15.32
N ASN A 261 -30.81 43.56 -16.47
CA ASN A 261 -30.17 42.96 -17.64
C ASN A 261 -28.66 42.88 -17.38
N GLY A 262 -28.06 43.95 -16.82
CA GLY A 262 -26.68 43.92 -16.32
C GLY A 262 -26.41 43.13 -15.01
N GLU A 263 -27.43 42.60 -14.31
CA GLU A 263 -27.23 41.89 -13.02
C GLU A 263 -26.86 40.41 -13.22
N ILE A 264 -25.55 40.12 -13.20
CA ILE A 264 -24.99 38.76 -13.35
C ILE A 264 -25.17 37.90 -12.09
N GLU A 265 -25.63 36.67 -12.28
CA GLU A 265 -25.51 35.54 -11.34
C GLU A 265 -24.50 34.48 -11.83
N PHE A 266 -23.63 34.03 -10.93
CA PHE A 266 -22.69 32.92 -11.14
C PHE A 266 -23.24 31.59 -10.60
N SER A 267 -23.11 30.51 -11.35
CA SER A 267 -23.52 29.17 -10.91
C SER A 267 -22.74 28.06 -11.60
N PHE A 268 -22.81 26.82 -11.10
CA PHE A 268 -22.28 25.67 -11.83
C PHE A 268 -23.13 25.34 -13.06
N SER A 269 -22.47 25.19 -14.21
CA SER A 269 -23.11 24.75 -15.46
C SER A 269 -23.71 23.35 -15.32
N GLY A 270 -24.71 23.03 -16.15
CA GLY A 270 -25.22 21.67 -16.34
C GLY A 270 -24.12 20.63 -16.64
N HIS A 271 -22.99 21.06 -17.21
CA HIS A 271 -21.82 20.20 -17.48
C HIS A 271 -20.94 19.91 -16.25
N ALA A 272 -21.09 20.64 -15.14
CA ALA A 272 -20.28 20.42 -13.93
C ALA A 272 -20.65 19.10 -13.23
N PRO A 273 -19.73 18.12 -13.09
CA PRO A 273 -20.01 16.82 -12.53
C PRO A 273 -20.56 16.87 -11.08
N PRO A 274 -21.40 15.90 -10.64
CA PRO A 274 -21.97 15.92 -9.30
C PRO A 274 -20.94 16.01 -8.16
N ARG A 275 -19.76 15.36 -8.30
CA ARG A 275 -18.66 15.48 -7.33
C ARG A 275 -18.10 16.90 -7.24
N VAL A 276 -17.98 17.63 -8.35
CA VAL A 276 -17.49 19.02 -8.36
C VAL A 276 -18.44 19.92 -7.56
N ARG A 277 -19.75 19.68 -7.66
CA ARG A 277 -20.80 20.39 -6.88
C ARG A 277 -20.85 20.00 -5.39
N GLN A 278 -20.09 18.99 -4.97
CA GLN A 278 -19.93 18.58 -3.57
C GLN A 278 -18.59 19.10 -3.00
N LEU A 279 -17.53 19.07 -3.82
CA LEU A 279 -16.20 19.52 -3.44
C LEU A 279 -16.05 21.04 -3.47
N PHE A 280 -16.75 21.73 -4.37
CA PHE A 280 -16.65 23.17 -4.57
C PHE A 280 -18.02 23.85 -4.52
N SER A 281 -18.01 25.15 -4.23
CA SER A 281 -19.16 26.05 -4.21
C SER A 281 -18.85 27.32 -5.00
N VAL A 282 -19.87 27.97 -5.55
CA VAL A 282 -19.75 29.28 -6.22
C VAL A 282 -20.74 30.23 -5.54
N GLU A 283 -20.28 31.39 -5.09
CA GLU A 283 -21.13 32.43 -4.49
C GLU A 283 -21.81 33.25 -5.60
N PRO A 284 -23.15 33.19 -5.75
CA PRO A 284 -23.80 33.67 -6.98
C PRO A 284 -23.67 35.16 -7.29
N ARG A 285 -23.46 36.01 -6.27
CA ARG A 285 -23.34 37.47 -6.45
C ARG A 285 -21.91 38.00 -6.52
N SER A 286 -20.89 37.19 -6.18
CA SER A 286 -19.52 37.67 -6.02
C SER A 286 -18.49 37.03 -6.95
N GLY A 287 -18.87 35.95 -7.63
CA GLY A 287 -17.97 35.14 -8.45
C GLY A 287 -16.96 34.31 -7.65
N GLN A 288 -16.98 34.34 -6.31
CA GLN A 288 -16.05 33.56 -5.49
C GLN A 288 -16.34 32.06 -5.59
N VAL A 289 -15.37 31.32 -6.11
CA VAL A 289 -15.32 29.85 -6.05
C VAL A 289 -14.58 29.46 -4.78
N ARG A 290 -15.24 28.68 -3.91
CA ARG A 290 -14.68 28.23 -2.62
C ARG A 290 -14.74 26.73 -2.49
N LEU A 291 -13.76 26.17 -1.77
CA LEU A 291 -13.76 24.77 -1.39
C LEU A 291 -14.88 24.48 -0.38
N ALA A 292 -15.56 23.35 -0.54
CA ALA A 292 -16.72 22.93 0.27
C ALA A 292 -16.57 21.50 0.84
N GLY A 293 -15.72 20.66 0.24
CA GLY A 293 -15.36 19.32 0.73
C GLY A 293 -13.85 19.06 0.65
N PRO A 294 -13.36 17.96 1.26
CA PRO A 294 -11.94 17.61 1.25
C PRO A 294 -11.46 17.18 -0.14
N LEU A 295 -10.18 17.44 -0.43
CA LEU A 295 -9.51 17.06 -1.67
C LEU A 295 -8.66 15.79 -1.46
N ASP A 296 -8.14 15.24 -2.55
CA ASP A 296 -7.61 13.85 -2.65
C ASP A 296 -6.83 13.73 -3.98
N TYR A 297 -5.51 13.93 -3.94
CA TYR A 297 -4.61 13.98 -5.10
C TYR A 297 -4.47 12.61 -5.76
N GLU A 298 -4.31 11.56 -4.97
CA GLU A 298 -4.21 10.14 -5.35
C GLU A 298 -5.36 9.73 -6.25
N ARG A 299 -6.56 10.25 -5.96
CA ARG A 299 -7.77 10.02 -6.74
C ARG A 299 -7.98 11.01 -7.89
N ALA A 300 -7.62 12.29 -7.73
CA ALA A 300 -8.05 13.33 -8.65
C ALA A 300 -7.17 14.60 -8.70
N ARG A 301 -5.89 14.45 -9.05
CA ARG A 301 -4.88 15.51 -9.34
C ARG A 301 -5.33 16.76 -10.13
N LEU A 302 -6.46 16.71 -10.84
CA LEU A 302 -7.06 17.82 -11.57
C LEU A 302 -8.59 17.80 -11.46
N HIS A 303 -9.18 18.92 -11.06
CA HIS A 303 -10.62 19.16 -11.15
C HIS A 303 -10.95 20.20 -12.22
N GLU A 304 -11.88 19.86 -13.13
CA GLU A 304 -12.47 20.81 -14.06
C GLU A 304 -13.81 21.34 -13.54
N LEU A 305 -13.89 22.65 -13.29
CA LEU A 305 -15.10 23.32 -12.84
C LEU A 305 -15.70 24.09 -14.03
N TYR A 306 -16.85 23.64 -14.50
CA TYR A 306 -17.63 24.33 -15.52
C TYR A 306 -18.58 25.32 -14.84
N VAL A 307 -18.21 26.59 -14.85
CA VAL A 307 -18.99 27.68 -14.25
C VAL A 307 -19.69 28.45 -15.36
N GLN A 308 -20.92 28.89 -15.11
CA GLN A 308 -21.68 29.76 -15.98
C GLN A 308 -21.94 31.11 -15.29
N ALA A 309 -21.89 32.18 -16.07
CA ALA A 309 -22.44 33.49 -15.71
C ALA A 309 -23.73 33.67 -16.51
N LYS A 310 -24.75 34.21 -15.87
CA LYS A 310 -26.04 34.47 -16.51
C LYS A 310 -26.64 35.74 -15.93
N ASP A 311 -27.11 36.62 -16.79
CA ASP A 311 -27.90 37.81 -16.47
C ASP A 311 -29.28 37.46 -15.85
N ARG A 312 -29.98 38.50 -15.37
CA ARG A 312 -31.35 38.38 -14.85
C ARG A 312 -32.43 38.92 -15.80
N GLY A 313 -32.09 39.26 -17.04
CA GLY A 313 -33.03 39.84 -17.98
C GLY A 313 -34.04 38.83 -18.57
N PRO A 314 -34.96 39.32 -19.41
CA PRO A 314 -35.74 38.44 -20.28
C PRO A 314 -34.84 37.78 -21.33
N SER A 315 -35.13 36.52 -21.69
CA SER A 315 -34.36 35.72 -22.69
C SER A 315 -32.89 35.37 -22.33
N ALA A 316 -32.36 35.93 -21.25
CA ALA A 316 -31.11 35.63 -20.55
C ALA A 316 -30.32 34.36 -20.94
N VAL A 317 -29.08 34.54 -21.41
CA VAL A 317 -28.24 33.48 -22.02
C VAL A 317 -27.02 33.18 -21.14
N ALA A 318 -26.89 31.92 -20.71
CA ALA A 318 -25.79 31.50 -19.84
C ALA A 318 -24.46 31.33 -20.60
N VAL A 319 -23.52 32.26 -20.40
CA VAL A 319 -22.14 32.18 -20.91
C VAL A 319 -21.29 31.32 -19.96
N HIS A 320 -20.23 30.69 -20.45
CA HIS A 320 -19.50 29.62 -19.75
C HIS A 320 -17.98 29.86 -19.70
N CYS A 321 -17.35 29.52 -18.58
CA CYS A 321 -15.89 29.43 -18.43
C CYS A 321 -15.46 28.13 -17.72
N ARG A 322 -14.21 27.69 -17.92
CA ARG A 322 -13.64 26.51 -17.25
C ARG A 322 -12.53 26.90 -16.27
N VAL A 323 -12.68 26.58 -14.98
CA VAL A 323 -11.58 26.65 -14.01
C VAL A 323 -10.91 25.28 -13.92
N LEU A 324 -9.59 25.25 -14.05
CA LEU A 324 -8.74 24.08 -13.88
C LEU A 324 -8.03 24.19 -12.53
N VAL A 325 -8.46 23.38 -11.56
CA VAL A 325 -7.84 23.31 -10.23
C VAL A 325 -6.89 22.13 -10.22
N HIS A 326 -5.60 22.42 -10.35
CA HIS A 326 -4.52 21.46 -10.19
C HIS A 326 -4.26 21.26 -8.70
N LEU A 327 -4.30 20.01 -8.24
CA LEU A 327 -3.93 19.70 -6.86
C LEU A 327 -2.41 19.67 -6.71
N LEU A 328 -1.93 20.16 -5.58
CA LEU A 328 -0.56 19.97 -5.12
C LEU A 328 -0.54 18.86 -4.07
N ASP A 329 0.33 17.89 -4.33
CA ASP A 329 0.64 16.70 -3.54
C ASP A 329 1.19 17.08 -2.15
N VAL A 330 0.57 16.57 -1.09
CA VAL A 330 0.97 16.76 0.32
C VAL A 330 1.31 15.39 0.91
N ASN A 331 2.36 15.30 1.73
CA ASN A 331 2.84 14.02 2.28
C ASN A 331 1.90 13.45 3.37
N ASP A 332 0.79 12.85 2.93
CA ASP A 332 -0.37 12.42 3.72
C ASP A 332 -0.43 10.89 3.88
N ASN A 333 0.11 10.12 2.92
CA ASN A 333 0.23 8.67 3.04
C ASN A 333 1.59 8.27 3.64
N ALA A 334 1.59 7.18 4.41
CA ALA A 334 2.80 6.60 4.97
C ALA A 334 3.18 5.30 4.24
N PRO A 335 4.49 4.99 4.07
CA PRO A 335 4.95 3.86 3.27
C PRO A 335 4.32 2.51 3.64
N GLU A 336 3.63 1.84 2.70
CA GLU A 336 2.96 0.55 2.92
C GLU A 336 3.95 -0.63 2.72
N VAL A 337 4.43 -1.21 3.81
CA VAL A 337 5.37 -2.36 3.80
C VAL A 337 4.63 -3.69 3.69
N SER A 338 4.78 -4.35 2.54
CA SER A 338 4.15 -5.63 2.19
C SER A 338 5.18 -6.74 1.98
N LEU A 339 4.88 -7.93 2.47
CA LEU A 339 5.69 -9.15 2.31
C LEU A 339 5.07 -9.99 1.20
N THR A 340 5.73 -10.09 0.04
CA THR A 340 5.20 -10.82 -1.13
C THR A 340 5.58 -12.30 -1.13
N SER A 341 6.71 -12.64 -0.51
CA SER A 341 7.13 -14.01 -0.25
C SER A 341 7.99 -14.06 1.00
N VAL A 342 7.84 -15.12 1.79
CA VAL A 342 8.63 -15.40 3.00
C VAL A 342 8.94 -16.89 3.01
N SER A 343 10.22 -17.25 3.02
CA SER A 343 10.71 -18.62 3.13
C SER A 343 11.35 -18.82 4.50
N THR A 344 10.49 -18.96 5.51
CA THR A 344 10.85 -19.30 6.90
C THR A 344 10.17 -20.61 7.29
N PRO A 345 10.83 -21.52 8.04
CA PRO A 345 12.16 -21.34 8.64
C PRO A 345 13.31 -21.46 7.62
N VAL A 346 14.50 -21.00 8.03
CA VAL A 346 15.74 -20.99 7.23
C VAL A 346 16.72 -21.97 7.86
N LEU A 347 17.31 -22.90 7.10
CA LEU A 347 18.36 -23.80 7.61
C LEU A 347 19.57 -23.00 8.13
N GLU A 348 20.25 -23.46 9.17
CA GLU A 348 21.41 -22.73 9.69
C GLU A 348 22.67 -22.84 8.82
N ASP A 349 22.82 -23.96 8.11
CA ASP A 349 23.86 -24.17 7.10
C ASP A 349 23.69 -23.29 5.84
N ALA A 350 22.61 -22.51 5.76
CA ALA A 350 22.30 -21.65 4.63
C ALA A 350 23.43 -20.64 4.37
N PRO A 351 24.06 -20.65 3.17
CA PRO A 351 25.20 -19.80 2.90
C PRO A 351 24.82 -18.30 2.89
N PRO A 352 25.77 -17.40 3.20
CA PRO A 352 25.59 -15.96 3.02
C PRO A 352 25.11 -15.60 1.60
N GLY A 353 24.10 -14.75 1.51
CA GLY A 353 23.40 -14.40 0.28
C GLY A 353 22.11 -15.21 0.04
N THR A 354 21.72 -16.11 0.94
CA THR A 354 20.44 -16.84 0.85
C THR A 354 19.27 -15.89 1.08
N VAL A 355 18.30 -15.87 0.17
CA VAL A 355 17.10 -15.01 0.24
C VAL A 355 16.07 -15.62 1.20
N ILE A 356 15.59 -14.81 2.14
CA ILE A 356 14.64 -15.19 3.19
C ILE A 356 13.24 -14.62 2.91
N ALA A 357 13.17 -13.41 2.36
CA ALA A 357 11.91 -12.73 2.06
C ALA A 357 12.04 -11.75 0.89
N VAL A 358 10.93 -11.54 0.20
CA VAL A 358 10.76 -10.49 -0.81
C VAL A 358 9.77 -9.47 -0.26
N ILE A 359 10.19 -8.21 -0.22
CA ILE A 359 9.51 -7.08 0.42
C ILE A 359 9.21 -6.06 -0.67
N SER A 360 7.96 -5.60 -0.75
CA SER A 360 7.58 -4.42 -1.52
C SER A 360 7.17 -3.29 -0.59
N VAL A 361 7.60 -2.07 -0.90
CA VAL A 361 7.24 -0.88 -0.12
C VAL A 361 6.64 0.15 -1.07
N LEU A 362 5.32 0.27 -1.02
CA LEU A 362 4.57 1.17 -1.88
C LEU A 362 4.20 2.41 -1.09
N ASP A 363 4.52 3.59 -1.62
CA ASP A 363 3.83 4.81 -1.23
C ASP A 363 2.78 5.20 -2.28
N ARG A 364 1.83 6.04 -1.89
CA ARG A 364 0.73 6.49 -2.76
C ARG A 364 0.98 7.88 -3.32
N ASP A 365 1.59 8.73 -2.50
CA ASP A 365 2.04 10.07 -2.82
C ASP A 365 3.04 10.05 -4.00
N SER A 366 3.31 11.20 -4.61
CA SER A 366 4.19 11.33 -5.78
C SER A 366 5.42 12.20 -5.51
N GLY A 367 6.32 12.28 -6.50
CA GLY A 367 7.56 13.06 -6.38
C GLY A 367 8.47 12.52 -5.28
N ASP A 368 8.92 13.42 -4.40
CA ASP A 368 9.78 13.11 -3.25
C ASP A 368 8.98 12.52 -2.07
N ASN A 369 7.70 12.93 -1.90
CA ASN A 369 6.79 12.34 -0.92
C ASN A 369 6.64 10.83 -1.20
N GLY A 370 6.37 10.47 -2.45
CA GLY A 370 6.33 9.07 -2.89
C GLY A 370 7.65 8.29 -2.91
N GLN A 371 8.79 8.88 -2.49
CA GLN A 371 10.11 8.24 -2.58
C GLN A 371 10.55 7.58 -1.27
N VAL A 372 10.31 6.27 -1.18
CA VAL A 372 10.64 5.47 0.00
C VAL A 372 12.11 5.06 0.10
N SER A 373 12.62 5.10 1.33
CA SER A 373 13.85 4.48 1.81
C SER A 373 13.53 3.36 2.80
N CYS A 374 14.35 2.31 2.85
CA CYS A 374 14.09 1.14 3.70
C CYS A 374 15.35 0.67 4.41
N GLU A 375 15.24 0.42 5.72
CA GLU A 375 16.33 0.04 6.60
C GLU A 375 15.93 -1.11 7.55
N ILE A 376 16.93 -1.83 8.05
CA ILE A 376 16.82 -2.82 9.13
C ILE A 376 17.96 -2.58 10.14
N PRO A 377 17.82 -3.02 11.41
CA PRO A 377 18.86 -2.88 12.41
C PRO A 377 20.20 -3.51 11.98
N HIS A 378 21.32 -2.85 12.25
CA HIS A 378 22.66 -3.35 11.89
C HIS A 378 23.19 -4.46 12.80
N ASN A 379 22.42 -4.92 13.79
CA ASN A 379 22.82 -5.91 14.79
C ASN A 379 22.23 -7.32 14.54
N VAL A 380 21.73 -7.60 13.33
CA VAL A 380 21.24 -8.93 12.91
C VAL A 380 22.04 -9.43 11.70
N PRO A 381 22.19 -10.75 11.47
CA PRO A 381 23.00 -11.32 10.39
C PRO A 381 22.32 -11.26 9.01
N PHE A 382 21.56 -10.19 8.74
CA PHE A 382 20.77 -10.01 7.52
C PHE A 382 20.98 -8.63 6.90
N GLN A 383 20.76 -8.52 5.59
CA GLN A 383 20.81 -7.27 4.83
C GLN A 383 19.60 -7.16 3.89
N LEU A 384 19.07 -5.94 3.75
CA LEU A 384 18.19 -5.61 2.62
C LEU A 384 19.04 -5.30 1.38
N GLN A 385 18.81 -6.03 0.29
CA GLN A 385 19.34 -5.69 -1.03
C GLN A 385 18.20 -5.14 -1.89
N ALA A 386 18.42 -4.00 -2.56
CA ALA A 386 17.45 -3.44 -3.50
C ALA A 386 17.50 -4.24 -4.82
N ALA A 387 16.41 -4.94 -5.15
CA ALA A 387 16.32 -5.76 -6.35
C ALA A 387 15.75 -4.98 -7.54
N PHE A 388 14.77 -4.11 -7.28
CA PHE A 388 14.18 -3.18 -8.26
C PHE A 388 13.62 -1.95 -7.52
N ARG A 389 13.13 -0.94 -8.25
CA ARG A 389 12.50 0.25 -7.65
C ARG A 389 11.37 -0.19 -6.70
N ASN A 390 11.49 0.17 -5.42
CA ASN A 390 10.56 -0.18 -4.34
C ASN A 390 10.44 -1.70 -3.99
N TYR A 391 11.34 -2.55 -4.49
CA TYR A 391 11.41 -3.98 -4.16
C TYR A 391 12.75 -4.36 -3.55
N TYR A 392 12.71 -4.99 -2.38
CA TYR A 392 13.88 -5.39 -1.60
C TYR A 392 13.86 -6.90 -1.32
N THR A 393 15.02 -7.54 -1.32
CA THR A 393 15.22 -8.90 -0.83
C THR A 393 15.94 -8.87 0.51
N LEU A 394 15.42 -9.59 1.51
CA LEU A 394 16.13 -9.84 2.76
C LEU A 394 17.04 -11.06 2.55
N VAL A 395 18.34 -10.91 2.78
CA VAL A 395 19.34 -11.98 2.62
C VAL A 395 20.18 -12.19 3.87
N THR A 396 20.70 -13.41 4.06
CA THR A 396 21.77 -13.69 5.05
C THR A 396 23.07 -12.96 4.69
N THR A 397 23.81 -12.47 5.69
CA THR A 397 25.16 -11.87 5.51
C THR A 397 26.27 -12.66 6.19
N ALA A 398 25.92 -13.46 7.20
CA ALA A 398 26.81 -14.37 7.91
C ALA A 398 26.19 -15.78 7.87
N ALA A 399 26.93 -16.78 8.35
CA ALA A 399 26.34 -18.06 8.72
C ALA A 399 25.33 -17.84 9.87
N LEU A 400 24.36 -18.75 9.98
CA LEU A 400 23.44 -18.81 11.11
C LEU A 400 23.87 -19.95 12.05
N ASP A 401 23.33 -19.93 13.26
CA ASP A 401 23.69 -20.80 14.38
C ASP A 401 22.47 -20.81 15.31
N ARG A 402 21.76 -21.94 15.39
CA ARG A 402 20.49 -22.08 16.11
C ARG A 402 20.71 -22.28 17.61
N GLU A 403 21.85 -22.84 18.00
CA GLU A 403 22.29 -23.03 19.39
C GLU A 403 22.51 -21.68 20.06
N ALA A 404 23.09 -20.73 19.30
CA ALA A 404 23.27 -19.35 19.72
C ALA A 404 21.97 -18.53 19.63
N VAL A 405 21.25 -18.57 18.49
CA VAL A 405 20.02 -17.79 18.27
C VAL A 405 19.01 -18.53 17.37
N PRO A 406 17.96 -19.16 17.95
CA PRO A 406 16.98 -19.93 17.18
C PRO A 406 15.94 -19.09 16.41
N GLU A 407 15.75 -17.82 16.78
CA GLU A 407 14.73 -16.95 16.18
C GLU A 407 15.16 -15.48 16.19
N TYR A 408 14.98 -14.79 15.06
CA TYR A 408 15.31 -13.38 14.88
C TYR A 408 14.07 -12.56 14.53
N ASN A 409 13.79 -11.50 15.31
CA ASN A 409 12.71 -10.56 15.02
C ASN A 409 13.25 -9.32 14.29
N VAL A 410 13.22 -9.35 12.96
CA VAL A 410 13.78 -8.31 12.08
C VAL A 410 12.76 -7.21 11.85
N SER A 411 12.99 -6.02 12.41
CA SER A 411 12.12 -4.85 12.22
C SER A 411 12.51 -4.07 10.95
N ILE A 412 11.79 -4.27 9.86
CA ILE A 412 11.88 -3.46 8.64
C ILE A 412 11.27 -2.09 8.94
N THR A 413 12.04 -1.01 8.75
CA THR A 413 11.54 0.36 8.80
C THR A 413 11.55 0.93 7.38
N ALA A 414 10.40 1.42 6.92
CA ALA A 414 10.29 2.22 5.72
C ALA A 414 10.00 3.68 6.09
N ARG A 415 10.56 4.60 5.32
CA ARG A 415 10.42 6.05 5.52
C ARG A 415 10.45 6.76 4.17
N ASP A 416 9.54 7.67 3.93
CA ASP A 416 9.52 8.54 2.75
C ASP A 416 10.68 9.58 2.74
N MET A 417 10.66 10.48 1.76
CA MET A 417 11.51 11.68 1.70
C MET A 417 10.69 12.97 1.87
N GLY A 418 9.50 12.86 2.47
CA GLY A 418 8.56 13.95 2.74
C GLY A 418 9.06 14.99 3.74
N SER A 419 8.25 16.03 3.94
CA SER A 419 8.52 17.10 4.90
C SER A 419 7.23 17.63 5.53
N PRO A 420 6.81 17.11 6.70
CA PRO A 420 7.49 16.12 7.54
C PRO A 420 7.50 14.72 6.91
N ALA A 421 8.54 13.94 7.21
CA ALA A 421 8.66 12.57 6.73
C ALA A 421 7.90 11.58 7.62
N LEU A 422 7.10 10.70 7.03
CA LEU A 422 6.36 9.63 7.69
C LEU A 422 7.15 8.31 7.65
N LEU A 423 6.79 7.38 8.54
CA LEU A 423 7.48 6.10 8.67
C LEU A 423 6.54 4.96 9.08
N THR A 424 6.84 3.77 8.55
CA THR A 424 6.13 2.53 8.85
C THR A 424 7.12 1.48 9.33
N ARG A 425 6.74 0.68 10.34
CA ARG A 425 7.55 -0.43 10.86
C ARG A 425 6.81 -1.75 10.74
N LYS A 426 7.50 -2.77 10.21
CA LYS A 426 6.99 -4.13 10.02
C LYS A 426 8.00 -5.15 10.55
N THR A 427 7.61 -5.94 11.54
CA THR A 427 8.42 -7.02 12.08
C THR A 427 8.23 -8.30 11.27
N LEU A 428 9.33 -8.89 10.81
CA LEU A 428 9.39 -10.24 10.25
C LEU A 428 10.11 -11.15 11.25
N THR A 429 9.46 -12.24 11.66
CA THR A 429 10.05 -13.27 12.51
C THR A 429 10.71 -14.33 11.63
N VAL A 430 12.03 -14.45 11.72
CA VAL A 430 12.85 -15.42 10.98
C VAL A 430 13.25 -16.53 11.94
N GLN A 431 12.63 -17.69 11.79
CA GLN A 431 12.97 -18.90 12.55
C GLN A 431 14.12 -19.64 11.88
N VAL A 432 15.10 -20.07 12.65
CA VAL A 432 16.21 -20.90 12.20
C VAL A 432 15.82 -22.37 12.35
N SER A 433 16.11 -23.18 11.34
CA SER A 433 15.87 -24.62 11.31
C SER A 433 17.15 -25.38 11.58
N ASP A 434 17.02 -26.30 12.51
CA ASP A 434 18.01 -27.24 13.04
C ASP A 434 18.61 -28.16 11.96
N ILE A 435 19.93 -28.29 11.97
CA ILE A 435 20.75 -29.25 11.23
C ILE A 435 21.51 -30.11 12.25
N ASN A 436 21.81 -31.37 11.92
CA ASN A 436 22.55 -32.28 12.82
C ASN A 436 24.06 -32.00 12.75
N ASP A 437 24.48 -30.92 13.39
CA ASP A 437 25.81 -30.29 13.29
C ASP A 437 26.67 -30.57 14.54
N ASN A 438 26.05 -30.72 15.71
CA ASN A 438 26.74 -31.11 16.93
C ASN A 438 26.72 -32.63 17.12
N ALA A 439 27.71 -33.14 17.85
CA ALA A 439 27.77 -34.54 18.26
C ALA A 439 27.47 -34.69 19.76
N PRO A 440 26.81 -35.79 20.17
CA PRO A 440 26.51 -36.06 21.58
C PRO A 440 27.75 -35.95 22.47
N ARG A 441 27.70 -35.14 23.54
CA ARG A 441 28.85 -34.94 24.46
C ARG A 441 28.58 -35.48 25.86
N PHE A 442 29.36 -36.48 26.28
CA PHE A 442 29.33 -37.01 27.64
C PHE A 442 29.74 -35.98 28.69
N LEU A 443 29.09 -36.01 29.86
CA LEU A 443 29.39 -35.10 30.99
C LEU A 443 30.78 -35.31 31.60
N GLN A 444 31.44 -36.43 31.33
CA GLN A 444 32.77 -36.78 31.84
C GLN A 444 33.59 -37.45 30.72
N PRO A 445 34.91 -37.20 30.62
CA PRO A 445 35.78 -37.80 29.60
C PRO A 445 36.04 -39.30 29.83
N SER A 446 35.86 -39.77 31.06
CA SER A 446 35.84 -41.17 31.44
C SER A 446 35.08 -41.32 32.76
N TYR A 447 34.38 -42.44 32.92
CA TYR A 447 33.76 -42.80 34.19
C TYR A 447 34.63 -43.86 34.89
N SER A 448 34.68 -43.83 36.22
CA SER A 448 35.35 -44.86 37.02
C SER A 448 34.40 -45.34 38.11
N VAL A 449 34.15 -46.63 38.15
CA VAL A 449 33.07 -47.25 38.93
C VAL A 449 33.61 -48.41 39.72
N TYR A 450 33.18 -48.53 40.98
CA TYR A 450 33.58 -49.61 41.88
C TYR A 450 32.36 -50.49 42.14
N VAL A 451 32.47 -51.78 41.83
CA VAL A 451 31.39 -52.76 41.94
C VAL A 451 31.86 -53.86 42.86
N LEU A 452 31.13 -54.14 43.94
CA LEU A 452 31.39 -55.31 44.78
C LEU A 452 31.23 -56.58 43.95
N GLU A 453 32.12 -57.55 44.14
CA GLU A 453 31.94 -58.87 43.56
C GLU A 453 30.74 -59.62 44.16
N ASN A 454 30.49 -60.84 43.66
CA ASN A 454 29.32 -61.65 44.04
C ASN A 454 27.98 -60.91 43.85
N ASN A 455 27.98 -59.86 43.00
CA ASN A 455 26.80 -59.06 42.71
C ASN A 455 25.69 -59.92 42.08
N ALA A 456 24.44 -59.58 42.38
CA ALA A 456 23.31 -60.18 41.69
C ALA A 456 23.38 -59.90 40.17
N PRO A 457 23.11 -60.89 39.30
CA PRO A 457 22.82 -60.63 37.90
C PRO A 457 21.64 -59.65 37.77
N GLY A 458 21.79 -58.63 36.95
CA GLY A 458 20.86 -57.50 36.82
C GLY A 458 21.17 -56.31 37.76
N ALA A 459 22.21 -56.36 38.59
CA ALA A 459 22.63 -55.20 39.39
C ALA A 459 23.08 -54.03 38.51
N SER A 460 22.69 -52.79 38.86
CA SER A 460 23.16 -51.60 38.15
C SER A 460 24.59 -51.26 38.56
N ILE A 461 25.42 -50.95 37.56
CA ILE A 461 26.83 -50.55 37.72
C ILE A 461 26.91 -49.03 37.88
N CYS A 462 26.36 -48.30 36.91
CA CYS A 462 26.36 -46.84 36.87
C CYS A 462 25.26 -46.33 35.93
N SER A 463 25.10 -45.00 35.87
CA SER A 463 24.51 -44.31 34.74
C SER A 463 25.59 -43.46 34.07
N VAL A 464 25.62 -43.45 32.75
CA VAL A 464 26.35 -42.45 31.96
C VAL A 464 25.35 -41.50 31.31
N SER A 465 25.75 -40.25 31.12
CA SER A 465 24.90 -39.27 30.45
C SER A 465 25.71 -38.42 29.48
N ALA A 466 25.11 -38.18 28.32
CA ALA A 466 25.52 -37.20 27.34
C ALA A 466 24.43 -36.14 27.17
N LEU A 467 24.82 -35.00 26.60
CA LEU A 467 23.94 -33.92 26.20
C LEU A 467 24.19 -33.60 24.74
N ASP A 468 23.13 -33.24 24.03
CA ASP A 468 23.21 -32.73 22.67
C ASP A 468 22.72 -31.27 22.62
N PRO A 469 23.39 -30.35 21.89
CA PRO A 469 22.92 -28.99 21.68
C PRO A 469 21.72 -28.86 20.71
N ASP A 470 21.56 -29.81 19.79
CA ASP A 470 20.64 -29.72 18.65
C ASP A 470 19.16 -29.84 19.10
N CYS A 471 18.20 -30.02 18.18
CA CYS A 471 16.78 -30.07 18.53
C CYS A 471 16.07 -31.38 18.14
N ARG A 472 15.04 -31.72 18.93
CA ARG A 472 14.05 -32.79 18.66
C ARG A 472 14.65 -34.17 18.38
N GLN A 473 14.95 -34.45 17.12
CA GLN A 473 15.40 -35.73 16.58
C GLN A 473 16.93 -35.79 16.53
N ASN A 474 17.57 -34.66 16.19
CA ASN A 474 19.01 -34.48 16.23
C ASN A 474 19.51 -34.50 17.70
N ALA A 475 18.69 -33.99 18.63
CA ALA A 475 18.95 -34.15 20.07
C ALA A 475 18.52 -35.51 20.68
N TYR A 476 17.94 -36.43 19.91
CA TYR A 476 17.43 -37.69 20.49
C TYR A 476 18.57 -38.70 20.67
N LEU A 477 19.05 -38.80 21.91
CA LEU A 477 20.17 -39.68 22.25
C LEU A 477 19.76 -41.14 22.42
N SER A 478 20.59 -42.02 21.87
CA SER A 478 20.59 -43.46 22.09
C SER A 478 21.95 -43.94 22.59
N TYR A 479 21.95 -44.76 23.65
CA TYR A 479 23.17 -45.29 24.27
C TYR A 479 23.40 -46.76 23.85
N SER A 480 24.63 -47.08 23.45
CA SER A 480 25.04 -48.44 23.07
C SER A 480 26.42 -48.79 23.65
N ILE A 481 26.74 -50.08 23.74
CA ILE A 481 28.08 -50.55 24.12
C ILE A 481 28.80 -50.96 22.85
N ALA A 482 29.99 -50.41 22.62
CA ALA A 482 30.79 -50.74 21.45
C ALA A 482 31.31 -52.19 21.52
N GLU A 483 31.49 -52.83 20.36
CA GLU A 483 31.99 -54.19 20.29
C GLU A 483 33.42 -54.31 20.86
N GLY A 484 33.61 -55.26 21.76
CA GLY A 484 34.86 -55.48 22.47
C GLY A 484 34.85 -56.81 23.21
N HIS A 485 36.01 -57.19 23.76
CA HIS A 485 36.19 -58.48 24.44
C HIS A 485 36.79 -58.30 25.84
N ILE A 486 36.21 -59.01 26.81
CA ILE A 486 36.67 -59.13 28.20
C ILE A 486 37.04 -60.60 28.41
N GLN A 487 38.31 -60.86 28.68
CA GLN A 487 38.86 -62.22 28.86
C GLN A 487 38.50 -63.19 27.71
N GLY A 488 38.52 -62.69 26.47
CA GLY A 488 38.21 -63.46 25.26
C GLY A 488 36.71 -63.64 24.97
N MET A 489 35.82 -63.25 25.88
CA MET A 489 34.36 -63.27 25.70
C MET A 489 33.83 -61.87 25.34
N PRO A 490 32.75 -61.72 24.55
CA PRO A 490 32.21 -60.39 24.21
C PRO A 490 31.77 -59.58 25.43
N VAL A 491 31.99 -58.25 25.41
CA VAL A 491 31.59 -57.33 26.49
C VAL A 491 30.09 -57.45 26.83
N ALA A 492 29.24 -57.63 25.81
CA ALA A 492 27.80 -57.84 25.93
C ALA A 492 27.41 -59.13 26.68
N THR A 493 28.36 -59.98 27.09
CA THR A 493 28.12 -61.14 27.98
C THR A 493 28.43 -60.83 29.46
N TYR A 494 28.99 -59.67 29.77
CA TYR A 494 29.25 -59.17 31.13
C TYR A 494 28.33 -58.02 31.51
N VAL A 495 28.06 -57.12 30.58
CA VAL A 495 27.30 -55.89 30.82
C VAL A 495 26.28 -55.59 29.72
N SER A 496 25.20 -54.91 30.09
CA SER A 496 24.24 -54.29 29.16
C SER A 496 24.05 -52.82 29.51
N ILE A 497 23.50 -52.04 28.58
CA ILE A 497 23.08 -50.66 28.80
C ILE A 497 21.63 -50.49 28.35
N ASN A 498 20.87 -49.64 29.04
CA ASN A 498 19.56 -49.20 28.58
C ASN A 498 19.73 -48.04 27.58
N SER A 499 19.16 -48.20 26.38
CA SER A 499 19.31 -47.27 25.25
C SER A 499 18.84 -45.84 25.53
N ASP A 500 17.86 -45.67 26.41
CA ASP A 500 17.12 -44.41 26.55
C ASP A 500 17.57 -43.62 27.79
N SER A 501 18.24 -44.28 28.74
CA SER A 501 18.58 -43.72 30.06
C SER A 501 20.04 -43.87 30.48
N GLY A 502 20.89 -44.51 29.65
CA GLY A 502 22.31 -44.67 29.92
C GLY A 502 22.68 -45.51 31.15
N HIS A 503 21.70 -46.14 31.81
CA HIS A 503 21.94 -47.05 32.93
C HIS A 503 22.60 -48.35 32.44
N MET A 504 23.78 -48.65 33.01
CA MET A 504 24.54 -49.88 32.76
C MET A 504 24.26 -50.91 33.86
N TYR A 505 24.16 -52.18 33.48
CA TYR A 505 23.85 -53.31 34.36
C TYR A 505 24.83 -54.46 34.16
N ALA A 506 25.18 -55.16 35.24
CA ALA A 506 25.94 -56.40 35.19
C ALA A 506 25.00 -57.57 34.83
N LEU A 507 25.32 -58.34 33.78
CA LEU A 507 24.54 -59.50 33.33
C LEU A 507 24.89 -60.80 34.08
N ARG A 508 25.95 -60.76 34.89
CA ARG A 508 26.45 -61.88 35.71
C ARG A 508 26.95 -61.35 37.06
N SER A 509 27.20 -62.25 38.00
CA SER A 509 28.11 -61.97 39.11
C SER A 509 29.53 -61.76 38.58
N LEU A 510 30.20 -60.74 39.09
CA LEU A 510 31.64 -60.55 38.96
C LEU A 510 32.34 -61.28 40.12
N ASP A 511 33.60 -61.62 39.88
CA ASP A 511 34.48 -62.45 40.71
C ASP A 511 35.86 -61.79 40.60
N TYR A 512 36.44 -61.40 41.73
CA TYR A 512 37.64 -60.56 41.80
C TYR A 512 38.91 -61.37 41.48
N GLU A 513 38.96 -62.64 41.89
CA GLU A 513 40.04 -63.60 41.63
C GLU A 513 40.21 -63.85 40.12
N GLN A 514 39.08 -63.93 39.40
CA GLN A 514 39.05 -63.98 37.95
C GLN A 514 39.27 -62.61 37.31
N ILE A 515 38.58 -61.54 37.73
CA ILE A 515 38.57 -60.25 37.01
C ILE A 515 38.51 -58.99 37.90
N ARG A 516 39.69 -58.48 38.27
CA ARG A 516 39.86 -57.30 39.13
C ARG A 516 39.43 -55.96 38.50
N ASN A 517 39.53 -55.82 37.17
CA ASN A 517 39.03 -54.66 36.44
C ASN A 517 38.84 -54.94 34.94
N PHE A 518 38.02 -54.11 34.28
CA PHE A 518 37.87 -54.07 32.83
C PHE A 518 37.42 -52.69 32.35
N GLN A 519 37.50 -52.47 31.03
CA GLN A 519 37.06 -51.23 30.38
C GLN A 519 35.92 -51.53 29.41
N VAL A 520 34.90 -50.66 29.43
CA VAL A 520 33.76 -50.70 28.52
C VAL A 520 33.74 -49.38 27.76
N GLN A 521 33.75 -49.42 26.43
CA GLN A 521 33.44 -48.24 25.63
C GLN A 521 31.92 -48.15 25.43
N VAL A 522 31.34 -47.04 25.87
CA VAL A 522 29.94 -46.70 25.64
C VAL A 522 29.88 -45.60 24.59
N GLN A 523 29.01 -45.78 23.60
CA GLN A 523 28.72 -44.80 22.57
C GLN A 523 27.39 -44.11 22.90
N ALA A 524 27.32 -42.80 22.71
CA ALA A 524 26.08 -42.06 22.59
C ALA A 524 25.96 -41.61 21.13
N GLN A 525 24.84 -41.96 20.50
CA GLN A 525 24.54 -41.63 19.11
C GLN A 525 23.21 -40.89 19.06
N ASP A 526 23.13 -39.81 18.28
CA ASP A 526 21.87 -39.13 18.02
C ASP A 526 20.92 -39.97 17.12
N ALA A 527 19.81 -39.38 16.70
CA ALA A 527 18.91 -40.00 15.73
C ALA A 527 18.66 -39.11 14.49
N GLY A 528 19.59 -38.20 14.19
CA GLY A 528 19.56 -37.33 13.01
C GLY A 528 20.10 -38.01 11.75
N PHE A 529 20.39 -37.20 10.73
CA PHE A 529 20.87 -37.70 9.43
C PHE A 529 21.85 -36.73 8.73
N PRO A 530 23.12 -37.10 8.52
CA PRO A 530 23.77 -38.32 9.00
C PRO A 530 23.90 -38.32 10.53
N PRO A 531 23.72 -39.47 11.21
CA PRO A 531 23.78 -39.49 12.67
C PRO A 531 25.22 -39.37 13.18
N LEU A 532 25.45 -38.49 14.13
CA LEU A 532 26.71 -38.25 14.82
C LEU A 532 26.74 -39.00 16.15
N SER A 533 27.94 -39.17 16.70
CA SER A 533 28.14 -39.93 17.94
C SER A 533 29.46 -39.61 18.61
N SER A 534 29.56 -39.89 19.91
CA SER A 534 30.83 -39.93 20.64
C SER A 534 30.93 -41.16 21.53
N ASN A 535 32.15 -41.49 21.96
CA ASN A 535 32.44 -42.62 22.83
C ASN A 535 33.06 -42.14 24.14
N VAL A 536 32.66 -42.77 25.26
CA VAL A 536 33.29 -42.62 26.57
C VAL A 536 33.78 -43.96 27.10
N THR A 537 34.90 -43.98 27.82
CA THR A 537 35.39 -45.18 28.51
C THR A 537 34.88 -45.22 29.94
N VAL A 538 34.21 -46.31 30.29
CA VAL A 538 33.82 -46.66 31.66
C VAL A 538 34.83 -47.70 32.19
N ASN A 539 35.58 -47.33 33.22
CA ASN A 539 36.50 -48.21 33.93
C ASN A 539 35.72 -48.88 35.07
N VAL A 540 35.54 -50.19 35.01
CA VAL A 540 34.89 -50.96 36.07
C VAL A 540 35.98 -51.64 36.90
N PHE A 541 36.04 -51.30 38.17
CA PHE A 541 36.90 -51.93 39.18
C PHE A 541 36.04 -52.85 40.04
N VAL A 542 36.45 -54.11 40.17
CA VAL A 542 35.79 -55.06 41.06
C VAL A 542 36.38 -54.90 42.47
N LEU A 543 35.52 -54.93 43.48
CA LEU A 543 35.89 -54.87 44.90
C LEU A 543 35.69 -56.24 45.55
N ASP A 544 36.84 -56.83 45.86
CA ASP A 544 37.15 -57.90 46.81
C ASP A 544 36.24 -57.94 48.06
N GLN A 545 35.62 -59.11 48.30
CA GLN A 545 34.86 -59.50 49.49
C GLN A 545 35.47 -60.77 50.10
N ASN A 546 35.37 -60.95 51.42
CA ASN A 546 35.98 -62.08 52.10
C ASN A 546 35.15 -63.37 51.94
N ASP A 547 35.16 -63.96 50.73
CA ASP A 547 34.33 -65.11 50.35
C ASP A 547 35.10 -66.45 50.30
N ASN A 548 36.42 -66.43 50.09
CA ASN A 548 37.26 -67.61 50.21
C ASN A 548 37.77 -67.78 51.64
N ALA A 549 37.71 -69.01 52.15
CA ALA A 549 38.26 -69.33 53.47
C ALA A 549 39.74 -69.77 53.35
N PRO A 550 40.62 -69.38 54.31
CA PRO A 550 42.05 -69.67 54.24
C PRO A 550 42.36 -71.18 54.21
N VAL A 551 42.99 -71.66 53.14
CA VAL A 551 43.28 -73.08 52.90
C VAL A 551 44.65 -73.46 53.48
N ILE A 552 44.68 -74.41 54.41
CA ILE A 552 45.92 -74.91 55.03
C ILE A 552 46.65 -75.84 54.06
N VAL A 553 47.83 -75.40 53.60
CA VAL A 553 48.69 -76.10 52.62
C VAL A 553 49.70 -77.03 53.31
N SER A 554 50.14 -76.69 54.52
CA SER A 554 51.04 -77.53 55.32
C SER A 554 50.77 -77.36 56.82
N PRO A 555 50.88 -78.42 57.65
CA PRO A 555 51.13 -79.82 57.26
C PRO A 555 49.88 -80.50 56.68
N VAL A 556 50.07 -81.31 55.63
CA VAL A 556 48.97 -82.03 54.95
C VAL A 556 48.44 -83.17 55.85
N PRO A 557 47.16 -83.18 56.24
CA PRO A 557 46.61 -84.19 57.15
C PRO A 557 46.40 -85.53 56.43
N ARG A 558 47.08 -86.58 56.89
CA ARG A 558 46.83 -87.95 56.39
C ARG A 558 45.44 -88.38 56.86
N ASN A 559 44.59 -88.78 55.92
CA ASN A 559 43.17 -89.10 56.15
C ASN A 559 42.35 -87.95 56.78
N GLY A 560 42.64 -86.70 56.37
CA GLY A 560 41.64 -85.61 56.38
C GLY A 560 41.24 -85.01 57.73
N SER A 561 41.94 -85.32 58.83
CA SER A 561 41.63 -84.70 60.14
C SER A 561 42.81 -84.50 61.07
N LEU A 562 43.84 -85.36 61.02
CA LEU A 562 45.06 -85.21 61.81
C LEU A 562 46.29 -85.09 60.90
N ALA A 563 47.14 -84.09 61.18
CA ALA A 563 48.55 -84.15 60.83
C ALA A 563 49.35 -84.60 62.07
N THR A 564 50.32 -85.47 61.87
CA THR A 564 51.16 -86.04 62.94
C THR A 564 52.57 -85.47 62.85
N ASP A 565 53.11 -84.99 63.97
CA ASP A 565 54.45 -84.42 64.03
C ASP A 565 55.21 -84.96 65.25
N VAL A 566 56.53 -84.84 65.26
CA VAL A 566 57.41 -85.48 66.25
C VAL A 566 58.29 -84.44 66.95
N VAL A 567 58.27 -84.45 68.28
CA VAL A 567 59.07 -83.52 69.10
C VAL A 567 60.03 -84.32 69.98
N PRO A 568 61.35 -84.01 69.98
CA PRO A 568 62.27 -84.64 70.92
C PRO A 568 61.95 -84.18 72.35
N ARG A 569 61.98 -85.12 73.31
CA ARG A 569 61.80 -84.82 74.75
C ARG A 569 62.87 -83.87 75.30
N SER A 570 64.03 -83.83 74.65
CA SER A 570 65.15 -82.91 74.91
C SER A 570 65.01 -81.52 74.27
N ALA A 571 63.84 -81.17 73.71
CA ALA A 571 63.61 -79.85 73.13
C ALA A 571 63.70 -78.72 74.18
N ASP A 572 64.65 -77.82 73.98
CA ASP A 572 64.77 -76.56 74.73
C ASP A 572 63.56 -75.63 74.53
N PRO A 573 63.33 -74.66 75.44
CA PRO A 573 62.37 -73.58 75.22
C PRO A 573 62.67 -72.79 73.93
N GLY A 574 61.66 -72.60 73.08
CA GLY A 574 61.78 -71.91 71.80
C GLY A 574 62.11 -72.80 70.60
N TYR A 575 62.29 -74.11 70.81
CA TYR A 575 62.50 -75.12 69.75
C TYR A 575 61.35 -75.09 68.74
N LEU A 576 61.69 -75.06 67.44
CA LEU A 576 60.73 -75.10 66.34
C LEU A 576 60.23 -76.53 66.12
N VAL A 577 58.97 -76.76 66.46
CA VAL A 577 58.27 -78.03 66.18
C VAL A 577 58.01 -78.17 64.69
N GLY A 578 57.43 -77.13 64.09
CA GLY A 578 57.02 -77.12 62.69
C GLY A 578 56.40 -75.78 62.30
N LYS A 579 55.82 -75.70 61.11
CA LYS A 579 55.17 -74.49 60.59
C LYS A 579 53.84 -74.82 59.93
N VAL A 580 52.77 -74.19 60.39
CA VAL A 580 51.49 -74.18 59.68
C VAL A 580 51.56 -73.11 58.60
N SER A 581 51.44 -73.50 57.34
CA SER A 581 51.32 -72.57 56.22
C SER A 581 49.95 -72.71 55.58
N ALA A 582 49.29 -71.59 55.33
CA ALA A 582 48.05 -71.52 54.59
C ALA A 582 48.21 -70.52 53.44
N LEU A 583 47.31 -70.61 52.47
CA LEU A 583 47.11 -69.63 51.42
C LEU A 583 45.66 -69.21 51.43
N ASP A 584 45.41 -68.04 50.89
CA ASP A 584 44.09 -67.46 50.75
C ASP A 584 44.00 -66.85 49.35
N ALA A 585 42.81 -66.82 48.76
CA ALA A 585 42.61 -66.41 47.36
C ALA A 585 42.45 -64.90 47.22
N ASP A 586 41.80 -64.28 48.21
CA ASP A 586 41.34 -62.89 48.24
C ASP A 586 42.54 -61.89 48.28
N SER A 587 42.31 -60.60 48.53
CA SER A 587 43.38 -59.59 48.59
C SER A 587 43.31 -58.65 49.80
N GLY A 588 44.37 -57.84 49.97
CA GLY A 588 44.41 -56.76 50.97
C GLY A 588 44.39 -57.22 52.43
N GLN A 589 43.22 -57.15 53.07
CA GLN A 589 42.99 -57.69 54.43
C GLN A 589 42.30 -59.05 54.41
N ASN A 590 41.61 -59.40 53.32
CA ASN A 590 40.84 -60.62 53.21
C ASN A 590 41.78 -61.83 53.08
N SER A 591 42.86 -61.75 52.30
CA SER A 591 43.93 -62.76 52.36
C SER A 591 44.95 -62.59 53.50
N ARG A 592 44.67 -61.76 54.52
CA ARG A 592 45.65 -61.46 55.59
C ARG A 592 45.56 -62.42 56.77
N LEU A 593 46.23 -63.55 56.60
CA LEU A 593 46.33 -64.63 57.57
C LEU A 593 46.87 -64.21 58.95
N SER A 594 46.22 -64.75 60.00
CA SER A 594 46.72 -64.79 61.37
C SER A 594 46.46 -66.15 62.04
N TYR A 595 47.40 -66.58 62.89
CA TYR A 595 47.48 -67.93 63.44
C TYR A 595 47.21 -67.94 64.95
N GLN A 596 46.34 -68.83 65.42
CA GLN A 596 45.99 -68.96 66.84
C GLN A 596 45.79 -70.43 67.25
N ILE A 597 46.26 -70.81 68.43
CA ILE A 597 45.90 -72.10 69.06
C ILE A 597 44.52 -71.94 69.70
N LEU A 598 43.53 -72.70 69.24
CA LEU A 598 42.19 -72.77 69.84
C LEU A 598 42.13 -73.76 71.01
N GLN A 599 42.83 -74.89 70.88
CA GLN A 599 42.84 -75.95 71.88
C GLN A 599 44.23 -76.57 71.97
N ALA A 600 44.68 -76.87 73.19
CA ALA A 600 45.90 -77.61 73.46
C ALA A 600 45.67 -78.61 74.60
N THR A 601 46.34 -79.76 74.56
CA THR A 601 46.40 -80.69 75.70
C THR A 601 47.06 -80.05 76.93
N ASP A 602 48.03 -79.17 76.72
CA ASP A 602 48.59 -78.27 77.73
C ASP A 602 48.89 -76.91 77.06
N PRO A 603 48.23 -75.80 77.48
CA PRO A 603 48.47 -74.48 76.91
C PRO A 603 49.81 -73.86 77.36
N SER A 604 50.50 -74.44 78.35
CA SER A 604 51.80 -73.96 78.84
C SER A 604 53.00 -74.51 78.06
N LEU A 605 52.81 -75.47 77.15
CA LEU A 605 53.89 -76.13 76.41
C LEU A 605 54.15 -75.56 75.01
N PHE A 606 53.14 -75.07 74.29
CA PHE A 606 53.25 -74.72 72.87
C PHE A 606 52.67 -73.34 72.54
N SER A 607 53.39 -72.59 71.70
CA SER A 607 53.01 -71.28 71.18
C SER A 607 53.03 -71.29 69.65
N VAL A 608 52.11 -70.54 69.01
CA VAL A 608 52.15 -70.30 67.56
C VAL A 608 52.43 -68.83 67.28
N ALA A 609 53.32 -68.54 66.33
CA ALA A 609 53.66 -67.18 65.94
C ALA A 609 52.55 -66.57 65.07
N LEU A 610 51.93 -65.49 65.58
CA LEU A 610 50.68 -64.89 65.08
C LEU A 610 50.63 -64.62 63.56
N TYR A 611 51.76 -64.32 62.92
CA TYR A 611 51.83 -63.99 61.48
C TYR A 611 52.72 -64.92 60.64
N THR A 612 53.44 -65.88 61.26
CA THR A 612 54.31 -66.81 60.51
C THR A 612 53.88 -68.27 60.61
N GLY A 613 52.96 -68.61 61.51
CA GLY A 613 52.48 -69.98 61.70
C GLY A 613 53.51 -70.95 62.28
N GLU A 614 54.68 -70.46 62.68
CA GLU A 614 55.70 -71.26 63.37
C GLU A 614 55.20 -71.71 64.74
N LEU A 615 55.31 -73.02 64.99
CA LEU A 615 54.93 -73.67 66.24
C LEU A 615 56.19 -73.91 67.08
N ARG A 616 56.25 -73.34 68.28
CA ARG A 616 57.44 -73.39 69.16
C ARG A 616 57.10 -73.80 70.58
N THR A 617 58.02 -74.51 71.23
CA THR A 617 57.93 -74.84 72.66
C THR A 617 58.02 -73.58 73.53
N ILE A 618 57.23 -73.50 74.60
CA ILE A 618 57.29 -72.42 75.60
C ILE A 618 58.21 -72.79 76.76
N ARG A 619 58.20 -74.07 77.15
CA ARG A 619 58.99 -74.67 78.24
C ARG A 619 59.50 -76.04 77.81
N ALA A 620 60.52 -76.55 78.50
CA ALA A 620 60.95 -77.93 78.36
C ALA A 620 59.89 -78.92 78.90
N PHE A 621 59.92 -80.15 78.40
CA PHE A 621 59.05 -81.24 78.85
C PHE A 621 59.46 -81.75 80.24
N LEU A 622 58.47 -81.97 81.10
CA LEU A 622 58.60 -82.55 82.43
C LEU A 622 58.14 -84.02 82.42
N ASP A 623 58.63 -84.83 83.36
CA ASP A 623 58.28 -86.27 83.47
C ASP A 623 56.80 -86.57 83.75
N LYS A 624 55.98 -85.53 83.94
CA LYS A 624 54.53 -85.60 84.15
C LYS A 624 53.72 -85.17 82.93
N ASP A 625 54.36 -84.63 81.90
CA ASP A 625 53.70 -84.21 80.67
C ASP A 625 53.32 -85.42 79.81
N ALA A 626 52.20 -85.35 79.11
CA ALA A 626 51.70 -86.46 78.30
C ALA A 626 52.59 -86.70 77.06
N THR A 627 52.92 -87.96 76.75
CA THR A 627 53.74 -88.32 75.57
C THR A 627 53.06 -88.03 74.23
N ARG A 628 51.80 -87.59 74.23
CA ARG A 628 51.05 -87.12 73.05
C ARG A 628 50.28 -85.85 73.40
N HIS A 629 50.52 -84.78 72.65
CA HIS A 629 49.76 -83.54 72.76
C HIS A 629 48.96 -83.32 71.49
N ARG A 630 47.65 -83.09 71.64
CA ARG A 630 46.80 -82.59 70.55
C ARG A 630 46.74 -81.07 70.63
N LEU A 631 47.05 -80.43 69.51
CA LEU A 631 46.81 -79.00 69.29
C LEU A 631 45.74 -78.84 68.21
N VAL A 632 44.92 -77.82 68.32
CA VAL A 632 44.03 -77.34 67.25
C VAL A 632 44.46 -75.93 66.94
N ILE A 633 45.08 -75.74 65.77
CA ILE A 633 45.53 -74.43 65.29
C ILE A 633 44.51 -73.95 64.27
N GLN A 634 43.95 -72.77 64.51
CA GLN A 634 43.13 -72.03 63.57
C GLN A 634 44.02 -71.05 62.80
N VAL A 635 43.84 -71.03 61.49
CA VAL A 635 44.21 -69.89 60.65
C VAL A 635 42.93 -69.14 60.35
N ARG A 636 42.93 -67.84 60.60
CA ARG A 636 41.85 -66.92 60.21
C ARG A 636 42.43 -65.81 59.36
N ASP A 637 41.61 -65.23 58.51
CA ASP A 637 41.94 -63.99 57.81
C ASP A 637 41.81 -62.74 58.73
N ASN A 638 41.70 -61.57 58.11
CA ASN A 638 41.37 -60.30 58.76
C ASN A 638 40.27 -59.54 57.97
N GLY A 639 39.41 -60.25 57.23
CA GLY A 639 38.28 -59.66 56.52
C GLY A 639 37.02 -59.55 57.37
N GLN A 640 35.89 -59.25 56.73
CA GLN A 640 34.60 -59.03 57.40
C GLN A 640 33.43 -59.61 56.57
N PRO A 641 32.75 -60.68 57.03
CA PRO A 641 33.05 -61.47 58.22
C PRO A 641 34.36 -62.25 58.07
N PRO A 642 35.16 -62.44 59.15
CA PRO A 642 36.39 -63.20 59.04
C PRO A 642 36.11 -64.70 58.95
N LEU A 643 36.67 -65.35 57.94
CA LEU A 643 36.64 -66.79 57.73
C LEU A 643 37.87 -67.46 58.36
N SER A 644 37.84 -68.79 58.44
CA SER A 644 38.93 -69.55 59.06
C SER A 644 38.90 -71.03 58.71
N ALA A 645 40.08 -71.67 58.77
CA ALA A 645 40.24 -73.12 58.77
C ALA A 645 41.03 -73.58 59.99
N SER A 646 40.84 -74.83 60.41
CA SER A 646 41.51 -75.40 61.58
C SER A 646 42.16 -76.75 61.27
N VAL A 647 43.42 -76.92 61.68
CA VAL A 647 44.12 -78.21 61.63
C VAL A 647 44.30 -78.78 63.03
N SER A 648 44.01 -80.08 63.21
CA SER A 648 44.44 -80.81 64.41
C SER A 648 45.85 -81.38 64.19
N LEU A 649 46.80 -80.91 64.98
CA LEU A 649 48.13 -81.50 65.07
C LEU A 649 48.17 -82.50 66.23
N LEU A 650 48.73 -83.68 65.99
CA LEU A 650 49.07 -84.65 67.03
C LEU A 650 50.60 -84.72 67.16
N LEU A 651 51.13 -84.02 68.15
CA LEU A 651 52.54 -84.03 68.49
C LEU A 651 52.84 -85.27 69.34
N SER A 652 53.76 -86.11 68.89
CA SER A 652 54.26 -87.24 69.68
C SER A 652 55.63 -86.90 70.25
N VAL A 653 55.76 -86.96 71.58
CA VAL A 653 57.02 -86.71 72.29
C VAL A 653 57.82 -88.01 72.31
N VAL A 654 59.05 -87.98 71.77
CA VAL A 654 59.92 -89.16 71.64
C VAL A 654 61.28 -88.88 72.28
N GLU A 655 61.87 -89.88 72.93
CA GLU A 655 63.12 -89.73 73.70
C GLU A 655 64.34 -89.44 72.80
N SER A 656 64.32 -89.98 71.58
CA SER A 656 65.17 -89.60 70.46
C SER A 656 64.32 -89.59 69.18
N VAL A 657 64.38 -88.54 68.36
CA VAL A 657 63.77 -88.57 67.03
C VAL A 657 64.43 -89.70 66.23
N PRO A 658 63.69 -90.63 65.61
CA PRO A 658 64.30 -91.65 64.77
C PRO A 658 65.06 -91.01 63.61
N GLU A 659 66.34 -91.33 63.45
CA GLU A 659 67.17 -90.79 62.35
C GLU A 659 66.58 -91.12 60.96
N THR A 660 65.77 -92.17 60.87
CA THR A 660 64.98 -92.58 59.70
C THR A 660 63.83 -91.63 59.31
N LEU A 661 63.61 -90.53 60.05
CA LEU A 661 62.78 -89.41 59.59
C LEU A 661 63.62 -88.23 59.05
N SER A 662 64.92 -88.18 59.31
CA SER A 662 65.83 -87.16 58.75
C SER A 662 66.10 -87.40 57.26
N GLU A 663 66.16 -88.67 56.82
CA GLU A 663 66.37 -89.04 55.41
C GLU A 663 65.18 -88.68 54.49
N PHE A 664 63.99 -88.40 55.03
CA PHE A 664 62.83 -88.00 54.23
C PHE A 664 62.83 -86.52 53.79
N ASN A 665 63.82 -85.72 54.22
CA ASN A 665 64.07 -84.38 53.68
C ASN A 665 65.03 -84.37 52.46
N GLU A 666 65.62 -85.51 52.07
CA GLU A 666 66.35 -85.67 50.80
C GLU A 666 65.64 -86.63 49.82
N LEU A 667 64.30 -86.67 49.85
CA LEU A 667 63.56 -87.10 48.66
C LEU A 667 63.67 -86.04 47.57
N SER A 668 64.67 -86.23 46.71
CA SER A 668 64.95 -85.44 45.52
C SER A 668 63.73 -85.35 44.59
N LEU A 669 62.98 -84.25 44.67
CA LEU A 669 62.20 -83.78 43.53
C LEU A 669 63.18 -83.36 42.44
N ASN A 670 63.15 -84.07 41.31
CA ASN A 670 64.09 -83.92 40.21
C ASN A 670 64.26 -82.43 39.80
N PRO A 671 65.48 -81.90 39.69
CA PRO A 671 65.74 -80.61 39.05
C PRO A 671 65.66 -80.71 37.52
N GLU A 672 64.70 -81.47 36.99
CA GLU A 672 64.38 -81.45 35.57
C GLU A 672 63.42 -80.29 35.28
N LEU A 673 63.84 -79.45 34.32
CA LEU A 673 63.23 -78.19 33.89
C LEU A 673 63.29 -76.98 34.85
N SER A 674 63.90 -75.91 34.31
CA SER A 674 63.50 -74.50 34.44
C SER A 674 64.09 -73.57 35.51
N SER A 675 64.93 -74.01 36.46
CA SER A 675 65.59 -73.08 37.40
C SER A 675 66.83 -72.37 36.80
N SER A 676 67.76 -73.14 36.23
CA SER A 676 69.01 -72.61 35.64
C SER A 676 68.75 -71.81 34.35
N THR A 677 67.79 -72.23 33.53
CA THR A 677 67.41 -71.49 32.32
C THR A 677 66.70 -70.19 32.67
N LEU A 678 65.87 -70.11 33.72
CA LEU A 678 65.16 -68.87 34.04
C LEU A 678 66.09 -67.81 34.63
N THR A 679 67.07 -68.18 35.45
CA THR A 679 68.16 -67.27 35.85
C THR A 679 69.03 -66.84 34.67
N LEU A 680 69.34 -67.76 33.74
CA LEU A 680 70.08 -67.43 32.52
C LEU A 680 69.28 -66.51 31.58
N TYR A 681 67.97 -66.73 31.40
CA TYR A 681 67.09 -65.83 30.65
C TYR A 681 66.91 -64.48 31.34
N LEU A 682 66.92 -64.41 32.68
CA LEU A 682 66.90 -63.13 33.41
C LEU A 682 68.21 -62.34 33.18
N ILE A 683 69.36 -63.02 33.22
CA ILE A 683 70.67 -62.40 32.95
C ILE A 683 70.80 -62.00 31.46
N VAL A 684 70.33 -62.84 30.53
CA VAL A 684 70.32 -62.56 29.09
C VAL A 684 69.32 -61.47 28.72
N SER A 685 68.19 -61.33 29.42
CA SER A 685 67.23 -60.24 29.21
C SER A 685 67.68 -58.92 29.86
N LEU A 686 68.25 -58.92 31.06
CA LEU A 686 68.95 -57.73 31.58
C LEU A 686 70.11 -57.33 30.64
N GLY A 687 70.85 -58.31 30.13
CA GLY A 687 71.94 -58.11 29.19
C GLY A 687 71.46 -57.54 27.85
N SER A 688 70.37 -58.07 27.29
CA SER A 688 69.82 -57.60 26.00
C SER A 688 69.10 -56.26 26.11
N VAL A 689 68.38 -55.99 27.22
CA VAL A 689 67.82 -54.65 27.51
C VAL A 689 68.95 -53.64 27.74
N SER A 690 70.00 -53.99 28.48
CA SER A 690 71.17 -53.11 28.66
C SER A 690 71.92 -52.88 27.35
N PHE A 691 72.07 -53.90 26.51
CA PHE A 691 72.73 -53.80 25.21
C PHE A 691 71.89 -53.01 24.19
N THR A 692 70.57 -53.22 24.13
CA THR A 692 69.70 -52.42 23.26
C THR A 692 69.59 -50.98 23.73
N PHE A 693 69.61 -50.71 25.04
CA PHE A 693 69.72 -49.35 25.58
C PHE A 693 71.08 -48.71 25.24
N LEU A 694 72.18 -49.45 25.34
CA LEU A 694 73.52 -49.00 24.91
C LEU A 694 73.55 -48.71 23.41
N VAL A 695 73.00 -49.59 22.57
CA VAL A 695 72.89 -49.39 21.12
C VAL A 695 71.98 -48.22 20.77
N ALA A 696 70.87 -48.01 21.49
CA ALA A 696 70.03 -46.82 21.34
C ALA A 696 70.80 -45.54 21.72
N ILE A 697 71.60 -45.55 22.80
CA ILE A 697 72.49 -44.44 23.15
C ILE A 697 73.56 -44.22 22.08
N ILE A 698 74.17 -45.28 21.53
CA ILE A 698 75.17 -45.18 20.46
C ILE A 698 74.53 -44.65 19.17
N ILE A 699 73.30 -45.04 18.84
CA ILE A 699 72.54 -44.51 17.69
C ILE A 699 72.15 -43.05 17.93
N LEU A 700 71.69 -42.67 19.12
CA LEU A 700 71.39 -41.27 19.47
C LEU A 700 72.66 -40.39 19.45
N MET A 701 73.79 -40.91 19.92
CA MET A 701 75.10 -40.26 19.82
C MET A 701 75.59 -40.19 18.37
N ALA A 702 75.37 -41.22 17.56
CA ALA A 702 75.70 -41.20 16.14
C ALA A 702 74.86 -40.17 15.38
N ILE A 703 73.53 -40.12 15.62
CA ILE A 703 72.62 -39.11 15.07
C ILE A 703 73.03 -37.71 15.52
N LYS A 704 73.38 -37.54 16.81
CA LYS A 704 73.84 -36.26 17.35
C LYS A 704 75.16 -35.82 16.70
N CYS A 705 76.15 -36.70 16.62
CA CYS A 705 77.39 -36.45 15.90
C CYS A 705 77.19 -36.20 14.40
N HIS A 706 76.21 -36.85 13.74
CA HIS A 706 75.90 -36.59 12.33
C HIS A 706 75.22 -35.23 12.11
N LYS A 707 74.41 -34.80 13.08
CA LYS A 707 73.73 -33.50 13.10
C LYS A 707 74.71 -32.37 13.44
N ASP A 708 75.60 -32.58 14.40
CA ASP A 708 76.66 -31.63 14.79
C ASP A 708 77.79 -31.54 13.74
N ARG A 709 78.01 -32.60 12.95
CA ARG A 709 78.91 -32.55 11.78
C ARG A 709 78.36 -31.72 10.60
N HIS A 710 77.11 -31.27 10.68
CA HIS A 710 76.50 -30.31 9.75
C HIS A 710 76.33 -28.89 10.33
N SER A 711 76.70 -28.63 11.59
CA SER A 711 76.48 -27.33 12.27
C SER A 711 77.75 -26.47 12.45
N LEU A 712 78.92 -26.90 11.94
CA LEU A 712 80.20 -26.21 12.17
C LEU A 712 80.75 -25.45 10.94
N HIS A 713 80.05 -24.39 10.52
CA HIS A 713 80.66 -23.32 9.73
C HIS A 713 80.03 -21.96 10.07
N GLY A 714 80.60 -21.26 11.05
CA GLY A 714 80.14 -19.94 11.49
C GLY A 714 80.43 -19.65 12.97
N TYR A 715 81.44 -18.83 13.24
CA TYR A 715 81.69 -18.20 14.55
C TYR A 715 80.59 -17.14 14.85
N GLY A 716 80.31 -16.70 16.08
CA GLY A 716 80.88 -17.02 17.40
C GLY A 716 80.41 -15.98 18.46
N CYS A 717 80.94 -16.06 19.71
CA CYS A 717 80.62 -15.19 20.88
C CYS A 717 79.19 -15.38 21.45
N SER A 718 78.96 -15.80 22.71
CA SER A 718 79.28 -15.19 24.04
C SER A 718 78.40 -13.96 24.37
N LEU A 719 77.86 -13.77 25.58
CA LEU A 719 78.12 -14.39 26.89
C LEU A 719 76.88 -14.29 27.84
N SER A 720 76.77 -15.18 28.84
CA SER A 720 76.09 -15.00 30.14
C SER A 720 74.55 -14.86 30.24
N ALA A 721 73.95 -15.83 30.95
CA ALA A 721 72.98 -15.65 32.06
C ALA A 721 71.55 -15.11 31.80
N CYS A 722 70.52 -15.43 32.62
CA CYS A 722 70.28 -16.56 33.54
C CYS A 722 68.77 -16.56 33.95
N CYS A 723 68.14 -17.75 34.02
CA CYS A 723 66.89 -18.06 34.75
C CYS A 723 65.54 -17.36 34.45
N CYS A 724 64.47 -18.13 34.69
CA CYS A 724 63.14 -17.74 35.19
C CYS A 724 62.00 -17.20 34.27
N VAL A 725 60.93 -18.01 34.24
CA VAL A 725 59.49 -17.66 34.43
C VAL A 725 58.63 -17.16 33.25
N LYS A 726 57.76 -18.09 32.81
CA LYS A 726 56.33 -18.01 32.40
C LYS A 726 55.73 -16.80 31.64
N ALA A 727 54.97 -17.21 30.60
CA ALA A 727 53.66 -16.68 30.14
C ALA A 727 53.64 -15.33 29.42
N GLY A 728 52.61 -15.09 28.58
CA GLY A 728 52.42 -13.78 27.95
C GLY A 728 51.67 -13.63 26.62
N ALA A 729 51.06 -14.68 26.04
CA ALA A 729 50.00 -14.60 25.00
C ALA A 729 50.28 -13.86 23.65
N SER A 730 49.35 -14.11 22.70
CA SER A 730 49.02 -13.30 21.50
C SER A 730 50.14 -12.65 20.67
N ALA A 731 50.47 -13.29 19.55
CA ALA A 731 50.98 -12.58 18.36
C ALA A 731 49.83 -11.87 17.63
N ASP A 732 50.17 -10.88 16.79
CA ASP A 732 49.25 -10.12 15.94
C ASP A 732 49.86 -9.96 14.52
N VAL A 733 49.03 -9.55 13.55
CA VAL A 733 49.38 -9.11 12.18
C VAL A 733 49.92 -10.19 11.20
N PHE A 734 48.99 -10.76 10.44
CA PHE A 734 48.91 -10.73 8.96
C PHE A 734 50.15 -10.80 8.04
N LYS A 735 49.94 -11.53 6.90
CA LYS A 735 50.62 -11.45 5.57
C LYS A 735 52.02 -12.12 5.48
N ASN A 736 52.46 -12.65 4.32
CA ASN A 736 51.89 -12.57 2.96
C ASN A 736 52.28 -13.74 2.02
N SER A 737 51.52 -13.85 0.91
CA SER A 737 51.92 -14.28 -0.45
C SER A 737 52.66 -15.62 -0.74
N ASN A 738 51.95 -16.48 -1.48
CA ASN A 738 52.35 -17.11 -2.78
C ASN A 738 53.82 -17.47 -3.07
N ILE A 739 54.04 -18.73 -3.49
CA ILE A 739 54.79 -19.10 -4.72
C ILE A 739 54.37 -20.52 -5.18
N LYS A 740 54.27 -20.75 -6.50
CA LYS A 740 54.15 -22.09 -7.12
C LYS A 740 55.54 -22.50 -7.66
N PRO A 741 55.91 -23.80 -7.65
CA PRO A 741 55.90 -24.52 -8.93
C PRO A 741 55.62 -26.05 -8.90
N GLN A 742 55.00 -26.52 -10.00
CA GLN A 742 55.26 -27.75 -10.79
C GLN A 742 55.38 -29.19 -10.22
N LEU A 743 54.82 -30.11 -11.04
CA LEU A 743 55.25 -31.47 -11.42
C LEU A 743 55.11 -32.69 -10.45
N SER A 744 53.93 -33.30 -10.52
CA SER A 744 53.67 -34.62 -11.16
C SER A 744 54.32 -35.94 -10.68
N SER A 745 53.40 -36.88 -10.41
CA SER A 745 53.41 -38.31 -10.82
C SER A 745 54.24 -39.34 -10.04
N GLY A 746 53.63 -40.51 -9.79
CA GLY A 746 54.20 -41.57 -8.95
C GLY A 746 53.36 -42.85 -8.79
N ASN A 747 52.52 -43.19 -9.78
CA ASN A 747 51.90 -44.50 -10.10
C ASN A 747 51.73 -45.61 -9.02
N LYS A 748 50.54 -46.25 -9.01
CA LYS A 748 50.47 -47.72 -9.20
C LYS A 748 49.16 -48.23 -9.83
N VAL A 749 49.36 -49.17 -10.75
CA VAL A 749 48.44 -49.92 -11.65
C VAL A 749 48.27 -51.33 -11.03
N PRO A 750 47.11 -52.04 -11.07
CA PRO A 750 46.61 -52.72 -12.30
C PRO A 750 45.07 -52.90 -12.44
N THR A 751 44.49 -53.54 -13.46
CA THR A 751 44.72 -53.67 -14.94
C THR A 751 43.60 -54.56 -15.50
N ASN A 752 43.00 -54.23 -16.67
CA ASN A 752 42.64 -55.19 -17.74
C ASN A 752 42.05 -54.47 -18.96
N CYS A 753 42.10 -55.13 -20.13
CA CYS A 753 41.86 -54.52 -21.45
C CYS A 753 40.88 -55.35 -22.30
N LEU A 754 40.18 -54.73 -23.26
CA LEU A 754 40.24 -55.10 -24.68
C LEU A 754 39.61 -54.03 -25.58
N ASP A 755 39.99 -54.01 -26.86
CA ASP A 755 39.56 -53.03 -27.87
C ASP A 755 38.26 -53.40 -28.61
N GLY A 756 37.62 -52.39 -29.20
CA GLY A 756 36.53 -52.55 -30.16
C GLY A 756 36.15 -51.24 -30.85
N ALA A 757 36.38 -51.14 -32.16
CA ALA A 757 36.07 -49.94 -32.97
C ALA A 757 34.84 -50.15 -33.85
N GLY A 758 33.89 -49.21 -33.89
CA GLY A 758 32.69 -49.33 -34.73
C GLY A 758 31.69 -48.17 -34.63
N SER A 759 31.70 -47.31 -35.65
CA SER A 759 30.74 -46.24 -35.98
C SER A 759 29.28 -46.41 -35.49
N GLY A 760 28.79 -45.44 -34.69
CA GLY A 760 27.35 -45.22 -34.41
C GLY A 760 27.09 -43.82 -33.84
N PRO A 761 25.91 -43.19 -34.06
CA PRO A 761 25.62 -41.83 -33.60
C PRO A 761 25.37 -41.75 -32.08
N PRO A 762 25.58 -40.59 -31.43
CA PRO A 762 25.51 -40.46 -29.99
C PRO A 762 24.08 -40.63 -29.44
N GLY A 763 23.90 -41.63 -28.58
CA GLY A 763 22.71 -41.75 -27.74
C GLY A 763 22.73 -40.71 -26.62
N TYR A 764 21.58 -40.10 -26.33
CA TYR A 764 21.45 -39.10 -25.26
C TYR A 764 21.48 -39.78 -23.88
N CYS A 765 22.51 -39.47 -23.07
CA CYS A 765 22.55 -39.88 -21.67
C CYS A 765 21.67 -38.96 -20.81
N TYR A 766 20.64 -39.53 -20.18
CA TYR A 766 19.93 -38.91 -19.07
C TYR A 766 20.61 -39.27 -17.74
N LYS A 767 20.61 -38.34 -16.77
CA LYS A 767 21.00 -38.62 -15.38
C LYS A 767 19.75 -38.67 -14.52
N VAL A 768 19.32 -39.87 -14.15
CA VAL A 768 18.22 -40.11 -13.21
C VAL A 768 18.78 -40.27 -11.81
N CYS A 769 18.14 -39.62 -10.84
CA CYS A 769 18.36 -39.85 -9.41
C CYS A 769 17.05 -40.40 -8.81
N LEU A 770 17.15 -41.40 -7.95
CA LEU A 770 16.01 -42.05 -7.30
C LEU A 770 15.87 -41.55 -5.87
N THR A 771 14.63 -41.28 -5.46
CA THR A 771 14.23 -41.09 -4.06
C THR A 771 13.55 -42.37 -3.54
N PRO A 772 13.82 -42.83 -2.31
CA PRO A 772 13.24 -44.06 -1.78
C PRO A 772 11.80 -43.87 -1.28
N GLU A 773 10.84 -44.42 -2.03
CA GLU A 773 9.46 -44.81 -1.63
C GLU A 773 8.51 -43.68 -1.12
N SER A 774 7.18 -43.77 -1.20
CA SER A 774 6.30 -44.90 -1.55
C SER A 774 5.04 -44.49 -2.34
N ALA A 775 4.40 -45.50 -2.95
CA ALA A 775 3.27 -45.50 -3.87
C ALA A 775 2.14 -44.43 -3.73
N LYS A 776 1.97 -43.58 -4.77
CA LYS A 776 0.76 -43.53 -5.64
C LYS A 776 0.93 -42.60 -6.85
N SER A 777 -0.04 -42.66 -7.77
CA SER A 777 -0.01 -42.19 -9.16
C SER A 777 -0.25 -40.68 -9.38
N ASP A 778 0.62 -40.04 -10.17
CA ASP A 778 0.32 -39.40 -11.49
C ASP A 778 0.94 -38.01 -11.81
N PHE A 779 1.37 -37.90 -13.08
CA PHE A 779 1.80 -36.75 -13.90
C PHE A 779 2.99 -35.85 -13.48
N MET A 780 3.98 -35.79 -14.39
CA MET A 780 5.07 -34.81 -14.45
C MET A 780 5.05 -34.07 -15.80
N PHE A 781 5.55 -32.83 -15.83
CA PHE A 781 5.85 -32.09 -17.06
C PHE A 781 7.34 -31.73 -17.14
N LEU A 782 7.92 -31.80 -18.34
CA LEU A 782 9.31 -31.42 -18.62
C LEU A 782 9.36 -30.29 -19.67
N LYS A 783 10.29 -29.34 -19.49
CA LYS A 783 10.67 -28.34 -20.50
C LYS A 783 12.16 -28.49 -20.82
N PRO A 784 12.56 -28.51 -22.10
CA PRO A 784 13.96 -28.56 -22.49
C PRO A 784 14.64 -27.19 -22.36
N TYR A 785 15.94 -27.20 -22.05
CA TYR A 785 16.82 -26.03 -22.10
C TYR A 785 17.74 -26.14 -23.33
N SER A 786 17.99 -25.03 -24.03
CA SER A 786 18.77 -25.00 -25.27
C SER A 786 20.16 -24.37 -25.09
N PRO A 787 21.24 -24.99 -25.60
CA PRO A 787 22.56 -24.36 -25.66
C PRO A 787 22.64 -23.40 -26.87
N SER A 788 23.20 -22.21 -26.67
CA SER A 788 23.50 -21.26 -27.75
C SER A 788 24.81 -21.63 -28.47
N PRO A 789 24.89 -21.48 -29.81
CA PRO A 789 26.04 -21.95 -30.59
C PRO A 789 27.23 -20.96 -30.62
N GLN A 790 28.44 -21.49 -30.57
CA GLN A 790 29.63 -20.79 -31.09
C GLN A 790 29.68 -20.89 -32.62
N ARG A 791 30.23 -19.88 -33.31
CA ARG A 791 30.60 -19.98 -34.72
C ARG A 791 31.83 -19.12 -35.09
N ASN A 792 32.96 -19.79 -35.25
CA ASN A 792 34.12 -19.33 -36.04
C ASN A 792 33.78 -19.51 -37.55
N ASN A 793 34.41 -18.87 -38.54
CA ASN A 793 35.54 -17.92 -38.61
C ASN A 793 35.47 -17.15 -39.96
N GLU A 794 36.20 -16.04 -40.09
CA GLU A 794 37.17 -15.73 -41.19
C GLU A 794 37.41 -14.20 -41.38
N LYS A 795 38.70 -13.80 -41.44
CA LYS A 795 39.34 -12.73 -42.27
C LYS A 795 38.64 -11.35 -42.44
N ALA A 796 39.31 -10.19 -42.32
CA ALA A 796 40.74 -9.88 -42.49
C ALA A 796 41.17 -8.52 -41.85
N ALA A 797 42.49 -8.30 -41.84
CA ALA A 797 43.23 -7.02 -41.95
C ALA A 797 43.03 -5.86 -40.93
N GLU A 798 44.13 -5.61 -40.20
CA GLU A 798 44.81 -4.30 -40.02
C GLU A 798 44.35 -3.21 -39.00
N ASN A 799 45.36 -2.79 -38.22
CA ASN A 799 45.69 -1.42 -37.81
C ASN A 799 44.79 -0.65 -36.81
N LEU A 800 44.95 -1.03 -35.54
CA LEU A 800 45.06 -0.08 -34.40
C LEU A 800 46.28 0.87 -34.62
N PRO A 801 46.29 2.13 -34.09
CA PRO A 801 46.49 2.31 -32.65
C PRO A 801 45.74 3.49 -31.96
N GLY A 802 45.55 3.38 -30.64
CA GLY A 802 45.38 4.53 -29.74
C GLY A 802 46.73 5.22 -29.44
N PRO A 803 46.77 6.37 -28.73
CA PRO A 803 46.25 6.56 -27.36
C PRO A 803 45.37 7.83 -27.23
N GLY A 804 44.88 8.31 -26.07
CA GLY A 804 44.96 7.85 -24.67
C GLY A 804 45.28 9.00 -23.67
N ARG A 805 44.87 8.85 -22.40
CA ARG A 805 45.10 9.73 -21.22
C ARG A 805 44.29 11.06 -21.07
N LYS A 806 43.43 11.03 -20.04
CA LYS A 806 43.18 12.01 -18.93
C LYS A 806 44.26 13.12 -18.69
N PRO A 807 44.02 14.14 -17.81
CA PRO A 807 42.84 15.02 -17.62
C PRO A 807 43.17 16.50 -17.24
N ARG A 808 42.20 17.42 -17.32
CA ARG A 808 42.00 18.70 -16.53
C ARG A 808 40.80 19.44 -17.17
N ALA A 809 39.85 20.11 -16.52
CA ALA A 809 39.75 20.88 -15.27
C ALA A 809 40.15 22.37 -15.37
N ALA A 810 39.27 23.23 -14.83
CA ALA A 810 39.34 24.69 -14.59
C ALA A 810 38.75 25.68 -15.63
N ASN A 811 37.57 26.21 -15.27
CA ASN A 811 37.26 27.66 -15.11
C ASN A 811 37.08 28.63 -16.31
N ASN A 812 35.83 29.11 -16.42
CA ASN A 812 35.40 30.51 -16.28
C ASN A 812 35.15 31.47 -17.48
N THR A 813 34.02 32.18 -17.31
CA THR A 813 33.73 33.61 -17.61
C THR A 813 33.42 34.12 -19.03
N VAL A 814 32.10 34.29 -19.25
CA VAL A 814 31.38 35.60 -19.44
C VAL A 814 31.57 36.40 -20.75
N SER A 815 30.47 37.06 -21.13
CA SER A 815 30.26 38.02 -22.22
C SER A 815 30.13 37.47 -23.65
N ALA A 816 29.49 38.18 -24.59
CA ALA A 816 28.08 38.60 -24.69
C ALA A 816 27.90 39.55 -25.90
N ALA A 817 26.79 39.36 -26.61
CA ALA A 817 26.06 40.33 -27.45
C ALA A 817 26.54 40.69 -28.88
N SER A 818 25.52 40.80 -29.75
CA SER A 818 25.47 41.48 -31.07
C SER A 818 26.11 40.74 -32.27
N GLN A 819 25.60 40.83 -33.51
CA GLN A 819 24.47 41.63 -34.04
C GLN A 819 23.90 41.05 -35.38
N ILE A 820 22.82 41.64 -35.93
CA ILE A 820 22.29 41.51 -37.34
C ILE A 820 21.59 40.15 -37.65
N LYS A 821 20.38 40.04 -38.25
CA LYS A 821 19.30 40.97 -38.70
C LYS A 821 17.94 40.20 -38.83
N GLN A 822 16.81 40.92 -38.85
CA GLN A 822 15.53 40.52 -39.50
C GLN A 822 15.18 41.57 -40.59
N PRO A 823 14.22 41.36 -41.54
CA PRO A 823 12.77 41.62 -41.27
C PRO A 823 11.69 40.86 -42.10
N ASN A 824 10.49 40.70 -41.50
CA ASN A 824 9.10 40.85 -42.01
C ASN A 824 8.51 40.23 -43.33
N THR A 825 7.55 39.31 -43.13
CA THR A 825 6.09 39.33 -43.50
C THR A 825 5.52 39.45 -44.95
N ASP A 826 4.76 38.41 -45.34
CA ASP A 826 3.32 38.41 -45.73
C ASP A 826 2.77 38.24 -47.18
N TRP A 827 1.57 37.62 -47.19
CA TRP A 827 0.46 37.53 -48.19
C TRP A 827 0.20 36.23 -49.00
N LEU A 828 -1.11 36.01 -49.23
CA LEU A 828 -1.87 34.80 -49.64
C LEU A 828 -2.70 35.13 -50.93
N PRO A 829 -3.75 34.40 -51.42
CA PRO A 829 -4.38 33.11 -51.01
C PRO A 829 -4.77 32.13 -52.17
N THR A 830 -5.32 30.95 -51.85
CA THR A 830 -6.61 30.40 -52.41
C THR A 830 -7.10 29.14 -51.66
N LYS A 831 -8.33 28.66 -51.97
CA LYS A 831 -9.13 27.63 -51.24
C LYS A 831 -9.82 26.66 -52.26
N PRO A 832 -10.67 25.66 -51.88
CA PRO A 832 -10.48 24.53 -50.94
C PRO A 832 -11.11 23.18 -51.44
N GLN A 833 -10.89 22.02 -50.76
CA GLN A 833 -11.94 20.98 -50.59
C GLN A 833 -11.61 19.89 -49.53
N ARG A 834 -12.61 19.02 -49.22
CA ARG A 834 -12.60 17.97 -48.17
C ARG A 834 -12.88 16.56 -48.73
N SER A 835 -12.18 15.53 -48.22
CA SER A 835 -12.64 14.13 -48.04
C SER A 835 -11.55 13.35 -47.27
N ALA A 836 -11.79 12.69 -46.12
CA ALA A 836 -12.66 11.55 -45.78
C ALA A 836 -11.95 10.18 -45.95
N LEU A 837 -11.81 9.41 -44.86
CA LEU A 837 -11.19 8.08 -44.84
C LEU A 837 -12.10 6.99 -45.44
N LYS A 838 -11.51 5.94 -46.01
CA LYS A 838 -12.18 4.64 -46.20
C LYS A 838 -11.22 3.44 -46.21
N SER A 839 -11.52 2.48 -45.35
CA SER A 839 -11.42 1.01 -45.51
C SER A 839 -10.41 0.37 -46.47
N SER A 840 -9.65 -0.60 -45.96
CA SER A 840 -9.27 -1.81 -46.69
C SER A 840 -9.33 -3.06 -45.77
N GLN A 841 -9.71 -4.20 -46.35
CA GLN A 841 -9.79 -5.53 -45.72
C GLN A 841 -9.48 -6.58 -46.80
N SER A 842 -9.45 -7.87 -46.44
CA SER A 842 -9.29 -9.04 -47.33
C SER A 842 -7.83 -9.34 -47.77
N LEU A 843 -7.41 -10.58 -48.03
CA LEU A 843 -8.07 -11.91 -47.95
C LEU A 843 -7.02 -13.07 -47.85
N GLU A 844 -7.50 -14.31 -48.02
CA GLU A 844 -6.81 -15.57 -48.42
C GLU A 844 -6.16 -16.46 -47.32
N ASP A 845 -6.32 -17.81 -47.33
CA ASP A 845 -7.30 -18.68 -48.03
C ASP A 845 -7.39 -20.13 -47.43
N VAL A 846 -8.35 -20.92 -47.96
CA VAL A 846 -8.50 -22.40 -48.00
C VAL A 846 -8.95 -23.17 -46.74
N GLY A 847 -10.02 -23.97 -46.92
CA GLY A 847 -10.09 -25.34 -46.36
C GLY A 847 -11.24 -25.65 -45.39
N GLY A 848 -12.39 -26.10 -45.90
CA GLY A 848 -13.49 -26.65 -45.06
C GLY A 848 -14.00 -28.00 -45.58
N VAL A 849 -14.93 -28.66 -44.85
CA VAL A 849 -16.04 -29.49 -45.39
C VAL A 849 -16.90 -30.18 -44.28
N ARG A 850 -18.21 -30.29 -44.56
CA ARG A 850 -19.27 -31.22 -44.02
C ARG A 850 -20.10 -30.87 -42.77
N ARG A 851 -21.39 -30.56 -43.07
CA ARG A 851 -22.67 -30.89 -42.35
C ARG A 851 -22.85 -30.29 -40.94
N GLY A 852 -24.00 -29.76 -40.53
CA GLY A 852 -25.36 -29.64 -41.11
C GLY A 852 -26.36 -29.60 -39.93
N VAL A 853 -27.47 -28.86 -39.89
CA VAL A 853 -28.66 -28.96 -40.77
C VAL A 853 -29.65 -27.83 -40.39
N GLN A 854 -30.12 -27.05 -41.38
CA GLN A 854 -31.52 -26.70 -41.63
C GLN A 854 -32.40 -25.91 -40.60
N LYS A 855 -32.67 -24.62 -40.94
CA LYS A 855 -33.99 -23.93 -40.97
C LYS A 855 -34.72 -23.50 -39.65
N GLU A 856 -35.61 -22.48 -39.60
CA GLU A 856 -35.98 -21.32 -40.48
C GLU A 856 -37.08 -20.44 -39.83
N HIS A 857 -37.43 -19.29 -40.43
CA HIS A 857 -38.57 -18.39 -40.16
C HIS A 857 -38.47 -17.41 -38.94
N ASP A 858 -39.09 -16.22 -38.97
CA ASP A 858 -39.12 -15.25 -40.09
C ASP A 858 -39.42 -13.79 -39.66
N ARG A 859 -39.08 -12.89 -40.59
CA ARG A 859 -39.60 -11.56 -40.99
C ARG A 859 -41.04 -11.13 -40.56
N LEU A 860 -41.50 -9.86 -40.58
CA LEU A 860 -40.96 -8.54 -41.07
C LEU A 860 -41.83 -7.32 -40.56
N ARG A 861 -41.24 -6.10 -40.55
CA ARG A 861 -41.80 -4.72 -40.84
C ARG A 861 -43.22 -4.28 -40.34
N THR A 862 -43.38 -3.27 -39.45
CA THR A 862 -43.39 -1.77 -39.59
C THR A 862 -44.64 -1.11 -40.24
N LEU A 863 -45.26 -0.10 -39.57
CA LEU A 863 -45.56 1.30 -40.06
C LEU A 863 -46.70 2.07 -39.28
N VAL A 864 -46.35 3.20 -38.65
CA VAL A 864 -46.93 4.58 -38.82
C VAL A 864 -48.46 4.88 -38.69
N THR A 865 -48.89 5.44 -37.52
CA THR A 865 -49.75 6.65 -37.22
C THR A 865 -51.10 6.94 -37.96
N PRO A 866 -51.88 8.02 -37.63
CA PRO A 866 -52.43 8.52 -36.32
C PRO A 866 -53.95 8.92 -36.39
N VAL A 867 -54.60 9.24 -35.25
CA VAL A 867 -55.87 10.03 -35.18
C VAL A 867 -55.94 10.85 -33.86
N SER A 868 -56.56 12.04 -33.87
CA SER A 868 -56.85 12.86 -32.67
C SER A 868 -57.96 13.91 -32.91
N GLU A 869 -59.04 13.96 -32.10
CA GLU A 869 -60.02 15.08 -32.10
C GLU A 869 -60.78 15.34 -30.75
N PHE A 870 -60.89 16.64 -30.43
CA PHE A 870 -61.93 17.45 -29.73
C PHE A 870 -62.71 17.10 -28.43
N GLN A 871 -62.31 17.82 -27.36
CA GLN A 871 -63.08 18.69 -26.42
C GLN A 871 -64.63 18.66 -26.25
N LYS A 872 -65.08 18.65 -24.98
CA LYS A 872 -65.88 19.70 -24.27
C LYS A 872 -66.09 19.29 -22.78
N ALA A 873 -66.47 20.14 -21.80
CA ALA A 873 -66.92 21.54 -21.77
C ALA A 873 -66.33 22.32 -20.56
N SER A 874 -66.86 23.52 -20.26
CA SER A 874 -66.27 24.58 -19.39
C SER A 874 -66.81 24.69 -17.95
N GLY A 875 -65.99 25.26 -17.07
CA GLY A 875 -66.32 25.78 -15.71
C GLY A 875 -65.26 26.80 -15.28
N ALA A 876 -65.58 27.77 -14.40
CA ALA A 876 -64.83 29.03 -14.31
C ALA A 876 -64.28 29.45 -12.93
N SER A 877 -63.31 30.37 -12.98
CA SER A 877 -62.89 31.39 -11.99
C SER A 877 -62.33 30.97 -10.61
N ASN A 878 -61.05 31.32 -10.42
CA ASN A 878 -60.44 32.02 -9.27
C ASN A 878 -61.03 31.88 -7.85
N SER A 879 -60.19 31.43 -6.91
CA SER A 879 -59.75 32.29 -5.79
C SER A 879 -58.57 31.68 -5.01
N ILE A 880 -57.79 32.55 -4.35
CA ILE A 880 -56.72 32.22 -3.41
C ILE A 880 -57.33 32.11 -1.99
N TRP A 881 -56.65 31.46 -1.03
CA TRP A 881 -56.41 31.88 0.38
C TRP A 881 -56.03 30.68 1.26
N THR A 882 -55.25 30.93 2.33
CA THR A 882 -54.65 29.97 3.27
C THR A 882 -55.12 30.30 4.71
N PRO A 883 -54.60 29.67 5.80
CA PRO A 883 -54.56 28.23 6.18
C PRO A 883 -55.08 27.97 7.64
N ARG A 884 -55.26 26.69 8.07
CA ARG A 884 -54.80 26.13 9.40
C ARG A 884 -55.44 24.79 9.87
N TYR A 885 -54.64 24.05 10.66
CA TYR A 885 -54.93 23.01 11.70
C TYR A 885 -55.70 21.69 11.36
N GLY A 886 -55.25 20.59 12.00
CA GLY A 886 -55.90 19.26 12.10
C GLY A 886 -56.38 18.97 13.55
N PRO A 887 -56.31 17.74 14.12
CA PRO A 887 -55.78 16.45 13.63
C PRO A 887 -56.76 15.25 13.80
N LEU A 888 -56.34 13.99 13.48
CA LEU A 888 -56.83 12.71 14.05
C LEU A 888 -55.98 11.48 13.55
N TYR A 889 -56.07 10.33 14.22
CA TYR A 889 -55.25 9.09 14.04
C TYR A 889 -56.02 7.83 14.53
N PRO A 890 -55.59 6.57 14.25
CA PRO A 890 -54.67 6.03 13.23
C PRO A 890 -55.49 5.12 12.25
N PRO A 891 -55.39 3.76 12.08
CA PRO A 891 -54.45 2.68 12.46
C PRO A 891 -53.72 2.02 11.25
N HIS A 892 -53.02 0.89 11.44
CA HIS A 892 -52.37 0.06 10.38
C HIS A 892 -52.22 -1.42 10.80
N ILE A 893 -52.42 -2.38 9.87
CA ILE A 893 -52.05 -3.83 9.96
C ILE A 893 -51.63 -4.33 8.54
N PRO A 894 -50.73 -5.34 8.38
CA PRO A 894 -49.99 -5.61 7.12
C PRO A 894 -50.34 -6.96 6.42
N PRO A 895 -49.70 -7.28 5.26
CA PRO A 895 -49.69 -8.63 4.66
C PRO A 895 -48.48 -9.49 5.07
N LEU A 896 -48.54 -10.81 4.80
CA LEU A 896 -47.52 -11.83 5.10
C LEU A 896 -47.53 -12.98 4.05
N ASP A 897 -46.65 -13.98 4.25
CA ASP A 897 -46.51 -15.28 3.56
C ASP A 897 -45.96 -15.25 2.11
N TYR A 898 -44.79 -15.83 1.77
CA TYR A 898 -44.28 -17.24 1.79
C TYR A 898 -44.59 -18.02 0.49
N GLN A 899 -43.78 -18.93 -0.06
CA GLN A 899 -42.45 -19.51 0.29
C GLN A 899 -41.68 -19.89 -1.04
N HIS A 900 -40.74 -20.83 -1.26
CA HIS A 900 -40.18 -22.00 -0.55
C HIS A 900 -38.79 -22.43 -1.12
N ASN A 901 -37.72 -22.49 -0.30
CA ASN A 901 -36.46 -23.28 -0.47
C ASN A 901 -35.52 -22.98 -1.69
N VAL A 902 -34.23 -23.38 -1.77
CA VAL A 902 -33.45 -24.47 -1.12
C VAL A 902 -32.01 -24.07 -0.70
N TYR A 903 -31.73 -24.17 0.61
CA TYR A 903 -30.47 -24.56 1.32
C TYR A 903 -29.10 -23.82 1.20
N ILE A 904 -28.27 -24.06 2.23
CA ILE A 904 -26.95 -23.44 2.55
C ILE A 904 -25.99 -24.59 3.05
N PRO A 905 -25.07 -24.56 4.06
CA PRO A 905 -24.52 -23.51 4.97
C PRO A 905 -22.97 -23.45 5.11
N GLY A 906 -22.46 -22.50 5.91
CA GLY A 906 -21.08 -22.46 6.46
C GLY A 906 -20.42 -21.07 6.36
N THR A 907 -20.03 -20.36 7.42
CA THR A 907 -19.80 -20.71 8.85
C THR A 907 -20.22 -19.57 9.81
N PRO A 908 -20.47 -19.83 11.11
CA PRO A 908 -20.83 -18.79 12.09
C PRO A 908 -19.70 -18.41 13.07
N THR A 909 -19.69 -17.17 13.52
CA THR A 909 -19.04 -16.72 14.77
C THR A 909 -20.09 -16.03 15.67
N MET A 910 -19.91 -16.10 16.99
CA MET A 910 -20.91 -15.65 17.99
C MET A 910 -20.29 -14.75 19.05
N LEU A 911 -20.89 -13.58 19.27
CA LEU A 911 -20.99 -12.92 20.57
C LEU A 911 -22.47 -12.55 20.76
N ALA A 912 -23.22 -13.12 21.72
CA ALA A 912 -23.10 -13.12 23.17
C ALA A 912 -23.84 -11.96 23.85
N ASN A 913 -24.96 -12.27 24.54
CA ASN A 913 -25.14 -11.96 25.97
C ASN A 913 -26.49 -12.45 26.53
N LYS A 914 -26.44 -13.01 27.77
CA LYS A 914 -27.45 -12.92 28.85
C LYS A 914 -28.88 -13.47 28.59
N GLU A 915 -29.66 -13.92 29.59
CA GLU A 915 -29.46 -14.13 31.04
C GLU A 915 -30.47 -15.18 31.55
N GLY A 916 -30.25 -15.76 32.74
CA GLY A 916 -31.31 -16.47 33.50
C GLY A 916 -31.03 -17.97 33.79
N PRO A 917 -31.28 -18.48 35.02
CA PRO A 917 -30.81 -19.81 35.42
C PRO A 917 -31.90 -20.82 35.80
N ARG A 918 -31.55 -22.12 35.79
CA ARG A 918 -31.92 -23.12 36.83
C ARG A 918 -31.07 -24.38 36.69
N CYS A 919 -30.73 -24.98 37.83
CA CYS A 919 -30.05 -26.27 37.92
C CYS A 919 -31.05 -27.42 37.75
N LEU A 920 -30.59 -28.57 37.23
CA LEU A 920 -30.87 -29.92 37.72
C LEU A 920 -30.11 -30.98 36.88
N ASP A 921 -29.10 -31.60 37.48
CA ASP A 921 -28.66 -32.97 37.16
C ASP A 921 -29.64 -33.98 37.83
N PRO A 922 -29.57 -35.31 37.62
CA PRO A 922 -28.61 -36.10 36.84
C PRO A 922 -29.27 -37.15 35.89
N GLU A 923 -28.48 -38.15 35.45
CA GLU A 923 -28.91 -39.52 35.06
C GLU A 923 -29.64 -39.68 33.69
N ASP A 924 -29.52 -40.80 32.94
CA ASP A 924 -28.84 -42.07 33.23
C ASP A 924 -28.36 -42.87 31.98
N ASN A 925 -27.56 -43.91 32.23
CA ASN A 925 -27.43 -45.19 31.51
C ASN A 925 -26.96 -45.27 30.02
N ASN A 926 -25.76 -45.85 29.87
CA ASN A 926 -25.46 -47.15 29.21
C ASN A 926 -25.55 -47.32 27.67
N SER A 927 -24.76 -48.20 27.03
CA SER A 927 -23.52 -48.90 27.44
C SER A 927 -22.92 -49.65 26.23
N PHE A 928 -21.60 -49.82 26.14
CA PHE A 928 -20.97 -51.14 25.91
C PHE A 928 -19.44 -51.10 26.15
N SER A 929 -18.87 -52.23 26.59
CA SER A 929 -17.44 -52.47 26.87
C SER A 929 -16.81 -53.22 25.65
N THR A 930 -15.49 -53.36 25.42
CA THR A 930 -14.42 -53.73 26.38
C THR A 930 -12.98 -53.33 25.98
N PHE A 931 -12.26 -52.76 26.97
CA PHE A 931 -10.86 -53.02 27.37
C PHE A 931 -9.63 -52.62 26.52
N GLY A 932 -8.69 -51.94 27.20
CA GLY A 932 -7.31 -51.66 26.72
C GLY A 932 -6.56 -50.66 27.61
N LYS A 933 -6.19 -51.02 28.85
CA LYS A 933 -5.60 -50.09 29.83
C LYS A 933 -4.13 -49.73 29.53
N ARG A 934 -3.80 -48.43 29.46
CA ARG A 934 -2.50 -47.87 29.90
C ARG A 934 -2.74 -46.63 30.79
N LYS A 935 -1.94 -46.48 31.85
CA LYS A 935 -1.95 -45.28 32.71
C LYS A 935 -1.29 -44.11 31.96
N LYS A 936 -1.82 -42.90 32.10
CA LYS A 936 -1.02 -41.68 31.92
C LYS A 936 -0.26 -41.43 33.23
N MET A 937 1.05 -41.24 33.11
CA MET A 937 1.87 -40.58 34.13
C MET A 937 1.98 -39.11 33.70
N ALA A 938 1.78 -38.16 34.61
CA ALA A 938 1.94 -36.74 34.31
C ALA A 938 3.20 -36.23 35.01
N THR A 939 4.20 -35.80 34.25
CA THR A 939 5.44 -35.25 34.79
C THR A 939 5.23 -33.77 35.12
N TYR A 940 5.15 -33.44 36.40
CA TYR A 940 5.50 -32.10 36.89
C TYR A 940 7.03 -31.98 36.92
N CYS A 941 7.54 -30.79 36.65
CA CYS A 941 8.90 -30.39 37.01
C CYS A 941 8.80 -29.14 37.88
N ASP A 942 9.10 -29.28 39.17
CA ASP A 942 9.20 -28.15 40.09
C ASP A 942 10.52 -27.41 39.91
N ILE A 943 10.48 -26.08 40.06
CA ILE A 943 11.63 -25.26 40.46
C ILE A 943 11.18 -24.30 41.56
N GLY A 944 11.43 -24.69 42.82
CA GLY A 944 11.65 -23.73 43.91
C GLY A 944 13.11 -23.23 43.87
N ASP A 945 13.52 -22.22 44.62
CA ASP A 945 12.80 -21.48 45.67
C ASP A 945 13.34 -20.05 45.79
N SER A 946 12.52 -19.12 46.27
CA SER A 946 12.97 -18.07 47.21
C SER A 946 11.78 -17.31 47.80
N MET A 947 11.55 -17.48 49.10
CA MET A 947 10.54 -16.71 49.84
C MET A 947 11.04 -15.28 50.14
N ILE A 948 10.22 -14.28 49.85
CA ILE A 948 10.03 -13.14 50.77
C ILE A 948 8.52 -12.92 50.92
N ILE A 949 8.04 -13.00 52.16
CA ILE A 949 6.65 -12.68 52.52
C ILE A 949 6.59 -11.19 52.91
N ASN A 950 5.60 -10.46 52.40
CA ASN A 950 5.09 -9.28 53.08
C ASN A 950 3.63 -9.02 52.67
N ASN A 951 2.76 -8.77 53.65
CA ASN A 951 1.43 -8.22 53.42
C ASN A 951 1.54 -6.68 53.38
N ASP A 952 0.78 -6.00 52.53
CA ASP A 952 -0.39 -5.21 52.98
C ASP A 952 -1.02 -4.32 51.89
N LEU A 953 -2.36 -4.32 51.88
CA LEU A 953 -3.25 -3.18 51.65
C LEU A 953 -2.91 -2.17 50.53
N LYS A 954 -3.48 -2.38 49.33
CA LYS A 954 -4.65 -1.58 48.88
C LYS A 954 -5.38 -2.16 47.67
#